data_AF-A0A1G3GAC4-F1
#
_entry.id   AF-A0A1G3GAC4-F1
#
_cell.length_a   1.000
_cell.length_b   1.000
_cell.length_c   1.000
_cell.angle_alpha   90.00
_cell.angle_beta   90.00
_cell.angle_gamma   90.00
#
_symmetry.space_group_name_H-M   'P 1'
#
loop_
_entity.id
_entity.type
_entity.pdbx_description
1 polymer ?
#
loop_
_entity_poly.entity_id
_entity_poly.type
_entity_poly.pdbx_seq_one_letter_code
_entity_poly.pdbx_strand_id
1 'polypeptide(L)'
;MENDSNAGLNRPETERRDLERPATERPKEYFSVRLTLSGAAQEFEDPRQAGEAFFRADPDERPSVAHIDGNTARTMARTEIHGVHETGETRYFKSLPDSHAPDAEFRAGFLNAMETSLTERLGKDGPAVTERLDMGLRDDLEAFARHAPEKAAVLWADHSDAVPPGPKLRAAVQAREDVADREVAAYQDALAEKAPIIATGDWVTTDANFELRPVAVATDRGIHTGYEANLPGGESELTYSERTFPNSREALRHAYDFYEGGEEGLELALKRAAEMDRALREEPDRGPEGLVLEHRPQPEFVRPETAIYAGDDAQLVLTLGRDNENTRDLAERLVADPEFRKVVVEHIPDADGALGTGRFVDGEGSAGFLPDELLSVTSYGRDGSAEVLAKFPDEGPLSEALAKHLAQSPVLAAYAEEERQRSDFASDPARAISAWVAQSTAQIDRLPSDRQDDLRAEMQGIAKEAAAAFGLDRQQSEIEAPPRSTLYSTTIGANTLAIAGAEKDLDESSAKMLSATLSLYANIAGIDFKKLEARLEAGAANAREEESWVKSDIADVAKRHGFDLSSAQGRSSAAERVDRFYERAAELIQSARSIEVTRGPDPLVEALGSLARVHASQGSVAFRNENQARDFAEEMKERYGASVLKDIAAGRTEALAKDVPDPAARAAMAVAVVSAAKEHPSLGLSAHEAEAAERRMVVHAASRPPEHARAHAHDRNQDREF
;
A
#
# COMPACT_ATOMS: atom_id res chain seq x y z
N MET A 1 -46.23 -27.12 56.76
CA MET A 1 -46.74 -26.02 55.92
C MET A 1 -46.51 -24.74 56.66
N GLU A 2 -46.07 -23.75 55.89
CA GLU A 2 -45.49 -22.43 56.17
C GLU A 2 -45.94 -21.68 57.42
N ASN A 3 -44.96 -21.02 58.06
CA ASN A 3 -45.12 -20.08 59.16
C ASN A 3 -45.22 -18.65 58.64
N ASP A 4 -46.16 -17.94 59.25
CA ASP A 4 -46.52 -16.55 59.08
C ASP A 4 -45.40 -15.53 59.34
N SER A 5 -45.42 -14.49 58.51
CA SER A 5 -45.45 -13.07 58.86
C SER A 5 -45.51 -12.72 60.36
N ASN A 6 -44.66 -11.80 60.82
CA ASN A 6 -45.02 -10.37 61.01
C ASN A 6 -44.14 -9.64 62.05
N ALA A 7 -43.82 -8.39 61.71
CA ALA A 7 -43.56 -7.20 62.54
C ALA A 7 -42.46 -7.23 63.63
N GLY A 8 -41.47 -6.36 63.44
CA GLY A 8 -40.42 -6.07 64.41
C GLY A 8 -40.82 -5.12 65.53
N LEU A 9 -39.98 -5.05 66.56
CA LEU A 9 -39.56 -3.84 67.27
C LEU A 9 -38.48 -4.20 68.32
N ASN A 10 -37.47 -3.33 68.40
CA ASN A 10 -36.53 -3.09 69.51
C ASN A 10 -35.45 -4.12 69.86
N ARG A 11 -34.20 -3.76 69.56
CA ARG A 11 -33.02 -4.17 70.34
C ARG A 11 -32.14 -2.95 70.69
N PRO A 12 -31.53 -2.94 71.89
CA PRO A 12 -30.91 -1.76 72.49
C PRO A 12 -29.46 -1.56 72.01
N GLU A 13 -29.00 -0.32 72.14
CA GLU A 13 -27.65 0.15 71.89
C GLU A 13 -26.59 -0.68 72.63
N THR A 14 -25.53 -1.05 71.92
CA THR A 14 -24.23 -1.29 72.52
C THR A 14 -23.21 -0.47 71.75
N GLU A 15 -22.63 0.50 72.44
CA GLU A 15 -21.65 1.48 72.00
C GLU A 15 -20.54 0.85 71.14
N ARG A 16 -20.44 1.28 69.88
CA ARG A 16 -19.19 1.17 69.13
C ARG A 16 -18.43 2.46 69.36
N ARG A 17 -17.27 2.34 70.01
CA ARG A 17 -16.29 3.41 70.15
C ARG A 17 -15.93 3.93 68.76
N ASP A 18 -16.35 5.16 68.49
CA ASP A 18 -15.85 6.00 67.42
C ASP A 18 -14.36 6.27 67.67
N LEU A 19 -13.50 5.61 66.91
CA LEU A 19 -12.22 6.18 66.54
C LEU A 19 -12.45 6.94 65.24
N GLU A 20 -12.82 8.21 65.38
CA GLU A 20 -12.86 9.20 64.30
C GLU A 20 -11.53 9.17 63.53
N ARG A 21 -11.56 8.65 62.30
CA ARG A 21 -10.62 9.05 61.25
C ARG A 21 -11.35 10.08 60.37
N PRO A 22 -10.69 11.18 59.99
CA PRO A 22 -11.32 12.23 59.20
C PRO A 22 -11.80 11.67 57.86
N ALA A 23 -13.05 12.00 57.52
CA ALA A 23 -13.74 11.62 56.30
C ALA A 23 -13.20 12.39 55.08
N THR A 24 -11.94 12.15 54.73
CA THR A 24 -11.33 12.62 53.48
C THR A 24 -11.11 11.40 52.58
N GLU A 25 -11.90 11.38 51.50
CA GLU A 25 -11.79 10.53 50.30
C GLU A 25 -11.83 9.01 50.51
N ARG A 26 -13.04 8.46 50.70
CA ARG A 26 -13.27 7.04 50.34
C ARG A 26 -13.40 6.96 48.81
N PRO A 27 -12.67 6.07 48.12
CA PRO A 27 -12.81 5.87 46.67
C PRO A 27 -14.27 5.58 46.31
N LYS A 28 -14.75 6.11 45.18
CA LYS A 28 -16.12 5.84 44.69
C LYS A 28 -16.32 4.35 44.41
N GLU A 29 -15.29 3.62 44.03
CA GLU A 29 -15.29 2.19 43.76
C GLU A 29 -14.05 1.55 44.42
N TYR A 30 -14.23 0.47 45.18
CA TYR A 30 -13.13 -0.29 45.79
C TYR A 30 -13.52 -1.75 46.06
N PHE A 31 -12.50 -2.57 46.30
CA PHE A 31 -12.59 -4.00 46.51
C PHE A 31 -12.08 -4.34 47.91
N SER A 32 -12.94 -4.91 48.76
CA SER A 32 -12.57 -5.29 50.13
C SER A 32 -12.37 -6.80 50.22
N VAL A 33 -11.13 -7.25 50.46
CA VAL A 33 -10.81 -8.63 50.82
C VAL A 33 -10.91 -8.77 52.34
N ARG A 34 -11.88 -9.54 52.81
CA ARG A 34 -12.17 -9.73 54.24
C ARG A 34 -11.91 -11.17 54.66
N LEU A 35 -11.10 -11.34 55.68
CA LEU A 35 -10.91 -12.60 56.41
C LEU A 35 -12.09 -12.79 57.35
N THR A 36 -12.89 -13.83 57.12
CA THR A 36 -14.18 -14.00 57.78
C THR A 36 -14.03 -14.40 59.25
N LEU A 37 -12.98 -15.15 59.59
CA LEU A 37 -12.77 -15.63 60.96
C LEU A 37 -12.09 -14.57 61.85
N SER A 38 -10.96 -14.02 61.43
CA SER A 38 -10.25 -12.96 62.17
C SER A 38 -10.92 -11.59 62.07
N GLY A 39 -11.76 -11.36 61.07
CA GLY A 39 -12.43 -10.09 60.82
C GLY A 39 -11.55 -9.01 60.20
N ALA A 40 -10.28 -9.31 59.90
CA ALA A 40 -9.39 -8.39 59.19
C ALA A 40 -9.89 -8.12 57.76
N ALA A 41 -9.71 -6.88 57.29
CA ALA A 41 -10.09 -6.48 55.95
C ALA A 41 -9.02 -5.58 55.33
N GLN A 42 -8.77 -5.78 54.04
CA GLN A 42 -7.90 -4.96 53.22
C GLN A 42 -8.66 -4.44 52.01
N GLU A 43 -8.54 -3.14 51.76
CA GLU A 43 -9.22 -2.45 50.66
C GLU A 43 -8.22 -2.19 49.52
N PHE A 44 -8.69 -2.36 48.28
CA PHE A 44 -7.92 -2.19 47.06
C PHE A 44 -8.73 -1.36 46.07
N GLU A 45 -8.08 -0.44 45.37
CA GLU A 45 -8.69 0.29 44.25
C GLU A 45 -8.61 -0.49 42.94
N ASP A 46 -7.57 -1.31 42.79
CA ASP A 46 -7.35 -2.15 41.61
C ASP A 46 -7.95 -3.55 41.81
N PRO A 47 -8.91 -3.99 40.98
CA PRO A 47 -9.48 -5.33 41.05
C PRO A 47 -8.43 -6.44 40.87
N ARG A 48 -7.35 -6.21 40.10
CA ARG A 48 -6.27 -7.19 39.90
C ARG A 48 -5.52 -7.45 41.21
N GLN A 49 -5.17 -6.39 41.94
CA GLN A 49 -4.51 -6.51 43.24
C GLN A 49 -5.42 -7.18 44.27
N ALA A 50 -6.73 -6.91 44.24
CA ALA A 50 -7.70 -7.59 45.08
C ALA A 50 -7.78 -9.10 44.76
N GLY A 51 -7.71 -9.47 43.48
CA GLY A 51 -7.66 -10.86 43.03
C GLY A 51 -6.40 -11.60 43.50
N GLU A 52 -5.25 -10.96 43.38
CA GLU A 52 -3.96 -11.47 43.88
C GLU A 52 -3.97 -11.65 45.41
N ALA A 53 -4.44 -10.64 46.14
CA ALA A 53 -4.56 -10.72 47.60
C ALA A 53 -5.55 -11.80 48.05
N PHE A 54 -6.67 -11.95 47.33
CA PHE A 54 -7.64 -13.00 47.60
C PHE A 54 -7.06 -14.40 47.37
N PHE A 55 -6.23 -14.60 46.33
CA PHE A 55 -5.52 -15.86 46.12
C PHE A 55 -4.56 -16.17 47.28
N ARG A 56 -3.75 -15.19 47.69
CA ARG A 56 -2.73 -15.35 48.76
C ARG A 56 -3.30 -15.49 50.17
N ALA A 57 -4.51 -15.00 50.41
CA ALA A 57 -5.14 -15.07 51.72
C ALA A 57 -5.31 -16.53 52.18
N ASP A 58 -5.02 -16.79 53.45
CA ASP A 58 -5.15 -18.12 54.05
C ASP A 58 -6.59 -18.66 53.87
N PRO A 59 -6.79 -19.83 53.21
CA PRO A 59 -8.12 -20.38 53.02
C PRO A 59 -8.83 -20.75 54.33
N ASP A 60 -8.11 -21.06 55.42
CA ASP A 60 -8.71 -21.36 56.72
C ASP A 60 -9.43 -20.15 57.32
N GLU A 61 -8.95 -18.93 57.03
CA GLU A 61 -9.58 -17.66 57.40
C GLU A 61 -10.88 -17.36 56.62
N ARG A 62 -11.21 -18.21 55.63
CA ARG A 62 -12.36 -18.10 54.72
C ARG A 62 -12.49 -16.70 54.12
N PRO A 63 -11.50 -16.26 53.34
CA PRO A 63 -11.54 -14.94 52.74
C PRO A 63 -12.76 -14.80 51.84
N SER A 64 -13.31 -13.59 51.78
CA SER A 64 -14.36 -13.17 50.86
C SER A 64 -14.03 -11.79 50.29
N VAL A 65 -14.50 -11.53 49.08
CA VAL A 65 -14.27 -10.25 48.39
C VAL A 65 -15.61 -9.57 48.15
N ALA A 66 -15.70 -8.32 48.60
CA ALA A 66 -16.82 -7.44 48.29
C ALA A 66 -16.39 -6.37 47.29
N HIS A 67 -17.19 -6.18 46.24
CA HIS A 67 -17.11 -5.00 45.38
C HIS A 67 -18.03 -3.93 45.94
N ILE A 68 -17.51 -2.73 46.19
CA ILE A 68 -18.25 -1.61 46.74
C ILE A 68 -18.14 -0.45 45.76
N ASP A 69 -19.27 -0.05 45.18
CA ASP A 69 -19.39 1.07 44.25
C ASP A 69 -20.47 2.03 44.78
N GLY A 70 -20.01 3.16 45.31
CA GLY A 70 -20.84 4.17 45.95
C GLY A 70 -21.67 3.59 47.10
N ASN A 71 -22.97 3.43 46.85
CA ASN A 71 -23.93 2.90 47.82
C ASN A 71 -24.34 1.44 47.56
N THR A 72 -23.70 0.79 46.58
CA THR A 72 -23.95 -0.59 46.20
C THR A 72 -22.80 -1.47 46.67
N ALA A 73 -23.10 -2.61 47.28
CA ALA A 73 -22.11 -3.61 47.65
C ALA A 73 -22.57 -4.99 47.17
N ARG A 74 -21.66 -5.75 46.57
CA ARG A 74 -21.90 -7.16 46.20
C ARG A 74 -20.75 -8.04 46.64
N THR A 75 -21.06 -9.30 46.97
CA THR A 75 -20.02 -10.31 47.15
C THR A 75 -19.56 -10.77 45.77
N MET A 76 -18.28 -10.54 45.46
CA MET A 76 -17.65 -11.00 44.21
C MET A 76 -17.17 -12.44 44.35
N ALA A 77 -16.43 -12.74 45.40
CA ALA A 77 -15.76 -14.02 45.58
C ALA A 77 -15.84 -14.48 47.03
N ARG A 78 -15.85 -15.79 47.25
CA ARG A 78 -15.86 -16.38 48.58
C ARG A 78 -15.10 -17.70 48.59
N THR A 79 -14.63 -18.07 49.78
CA THR A 79 -14.03 -19.38 50.03
C THR A 79 -15.10 -20.34 50.55
N GLU A 80 -15.29 -21.44 49.85
CA GLU A 80 -16.25 -22.51 50.14
C GLU A 80 -15.51 -23.78 50.58
N ILE A 81 -16.20 -24.66 51.31
CA ILE A 81 -15.67 -25.97 51.70
C ILE A 81 -16.23 -27.03 50.76
N HIS A 82 -15.34 -27.72 50.07
CA HIS A 82 -15.64 -28.76 49.08
C HIS A 82 -15.21 -30.15 49.59
N GLY A 83 -15.42 -30.40 50.89
CA GLY A 83 -15.16 -31.69 51.54
C GLY A 83 -13.87 -31.73 52.35
N VAL A 84 -13.36 -32.94 52.58
CA VAL A 84 -12.09 -33.22 53.25
C VAL A 84 -11.22 -34.13 52.38
N HIS A 85 -9.92 -33.92 52.39
CA HIS A 85 -8.95 -34.81 51.76
C HIS A 85 -8.86 -36.15 52.52
N GLU A 86 -8.27 -37.17 51.88
CA GLU A 86 -8.09 -38.50 52.48
C GLU A 86 -7.24 -38.47 53.76
N THR A 87 -6.40 -37.45 53.93
CA THR A 87 -5.59 -37.21 55.14
C THR A 87 -6.35 -36.53 56.27
N GLY A 88 -7.60 -36.10 56.05
CA GLY A 88 -8.43 -35.38 57.01
C GLY A 88 -8.38 -33.85 56.92
N GLU A 89 -7.56 -33.28 56.03
CA GLU A 89 -7.48 -31.83 55.81
C GLU A 89 -8.72 -31.28 55.09
N THR A 90 -9.16 -30.06 55.41
CA THR A 90 -10.34 -29.45 54.77
C THR A 90 -10.01 -29.00 53.35
N ARG A 91 -10.86 -29.36 52.40
CA ARG A 91 -10.71 -28.96 51.01
C ARG A 91 -11.41 -27.62 50.78
N TYR A 92 -10.65 -26.59 50.48
CA TYR A 92 -11.18 -25.24 50.22
C TYR A 92 -11.25 -24.94 48.72
N PHE A 93 -12.29 -24.21 48.33
CA PHE A 93 -12.48 -23.74 46.97
C PHE A 93 -12.77 -22.23 46.96
N LYS A 94 -11.97 -21.47 46.21
CA LYS A 94 -12.16 -20.04 46.04
C LYS A 94 -12.95 -19.79 44.75
N SER A 95 -14.15 -19.22 44.88
CA SER A 95 -15.01 -18.93 43.73
C SER A 95 -14.46 -17.75 42.92
N LEU A 96 -14.47 -17.85 41.60
CA LEU A 96 -14.12 -16.74 40.71
C LEU A 96 -15.37 -16.12 40.08
N PRO A 97 -15.55 -14.79 40.17
CA PRO A 97 -16.70 -14.11 39.59
C PRO A 97 -16.57 -14.00 38.07
N ASP A 98 -17.69 -13.98 37.33
CA ASP A 98 -17.70 -13.92 35.86
C ASP A 98 -18.72 -12.95 35.25
N SER A 99 -19.50 -12.24 36.07
CA SER A 99 -20.77 -11.65 35.64
C SER A 99 -20.72 -10.13 35.41
N HIS A 100 -19.69 -9.43 35.89
CA HIS A 100 -19.60 -7.97 35.86
C HIS A 100 -18.23 -7.49 35.35
N ALA A 101 -18.16 -6.25 34.87
CA ALA A 101 -16.96 -5.65 34.27
C ALA A 101 -15.65 -5.81 35.09
N PRO A 102 -15.60 -5.50 36.40
CA PRO A 102 -14.36 -5.65 37.17
C PRO A 102 -13.98 -7.11 37.47
N ASP A 103 -14.89 -8.07 37.21
CA ASP A 103 -14.65 -9.49 37.48
C ASP A 103 -13.54 -10.05 36.59
N ALA A 104 -13.43 -9.57 35.33
CA ALA A 104 -12.40 -10.03 34.40
C ALA A 104 -10.98 -9.70 34.89
N GLU A 105 -10.79 -8.48 35.37
CA GLU A 105 -9.50 -8.03 35.90
C GLU A 105 -9.17 -8.69 37.24
N PHE A 106 -10.16 -8.85 38.11
CA PHE A 106 -10.02 -9.61 39.35
C PHE A 106 -9.58 -11.06 39.07
N ARG A 107 -10.23 -11.75 38.12
CA ARG A 107 -9.85 -13.10 37.70
C ARG A 107 -8.43 -13.14 37.16
N ALA A 108 -8.02 -12.15 36.35
CA ALA A 108 -6.67 -12.08 35.82
C ALA A 108 -5.61 -11.96 36.93
N GLY A 109 -5.84 -11.10 37.92
CA GLY A 109 -4.95 -10.97 39.08
C GLY A 109 -4.85 -12.26 39.90
N PHE A 110 -5.99 -12.91 40.17
CA PHE A 110 -6.03 -14.19 40.87
C PHE A 110 -5.28 -15.30 40.11
N LEU A 111 -5.54 -15.45 38.81
CA LEU A 111 -4.93 -16.50 37.99
C LEU A 111 -3.43 -16.28 37.79
N ASN A 112 -2.96 -15.04 37.65
CA ASN A 112 -1.53 -14.75 37.56
C ASN A 112 -0.79 -15.07 38.87
N ALA A 113 -1.42 -14.77 40.02
CA ALA A 113 -0.86 -15.12 41.32
C ALA A 113 -0.82 -16.65 41.52
N MET A 114 -1.86 -17.35 41.06
CA MET A 114 -1.92 -18.81 41.04
C MET A 114 -0.85 -19.42 40.13
N GLU A 115 -0.70 -18.93 38.90
CA GLU A 115 0.32 -19.37 37.94
C GLU A 115 1.73 -19.23 38.55
N THR A 116 2.03 -18.06 39.14
CA THR A 116 3.33 -17.82 39.82
C THR A 116 3.58 -18.79 40.95
N SER A 117 2.58 -19.01 41.83
CA SER A 117 2.68 -19.97 42.94
C SER A 117 2.87 -21.41 42.45
N LEU A 118 2.16 -21.79 41.39
CA LEU A 118 2.28 -23.12 40.78
C LEU A 118 3.68 -23.32 40.17
N THR A 119 4.20 -22.35 39.41
CA THR A 119 5.56 -22.39 38.85
C THR A 119 6.62 -22.53 39.95
N GLU A 120 6.50 -21.77 41.03
CA GLU A 120 7.43 -21.84 42.17
C GLU A 120 7.38 -23.21 42.88
N ARG A 121 6.17 -23.74 43.10
CA ARG A 121 5.95 -25.01 43.81
C ARG A 121 6.28 -26.24 42.97
N LEU A 122 6.15 -26.17 41.64
CA LEU A 122 6.54 -27.24 40.73
C LEU A 122 8.07 -27.36 40.62
N GLY A 123 8.81 -26.24 40.65
CA GLY A 123 10.28 -26.24 40.63
C GLY A 123 10.89 -26.73 39.30
N LYS A 124 12.16 -26.38 39.02
CA LYS A 124 12.81 -26.65 37.73
C LYS A 124 13.60 -27.96 37.61
N ASP A 125 13.85 -28.71 38.69
CA ASP A 125 14.75 -29.89 38.62
C ASP A 125 14.31 -31.09 39.48
N GLY A 126 13.97 -32.21 38.81
CA GLY A 126 14.12 -33.57 39.34
C GLY A 126 12.90 -34.50 39.24
N PRO A 127 13.06 -35.79 38.90
CA PRO A 127 12.01 -36.76 38.50
C PRO A 127 11.07 -37.24 39.62
N ALA A 128 10.88 -36.45 40.69
CA ALA A 128 10.04 -36.78 41.84
C ALA A 128 8.91 -35.76 42.05
N VAL A 129 8.45 -35.08 40.99
CA VAL A 129 7.34 -34.11 41.08
C VAL A 129 6.08 -34.79 41.62
N THR A 130 5.75 -36.01 41.18
CA THR A 130 4.55 -36.75 41.64
C THR A 130 4.59 -37.16 43.11
N GLU A 131 5.77 -37.42 43.68
CA GLU A 131 5.95 -37.72 45.11
C GLU A 131 5.88 -36.47 46.01
N ARG A 132 6.04 -35.27 45.43
CA ARG A 132 6.02 -33.97 46.13
C ARG A 132 4.74 -33.17 45.98
N LEU A 133 3.82 -33.60 45.12
CA LEU A 133 2.52 -32.94 44.97
C LEU A 133 1.71 -33.09 46.26
N ASP A 134 1.79 -32.09 47.14
CA ASP A 134 0.83 -31.93 48.23
C ASP A 134 -0.60 -31.81 47.68
N MET A 135 -1.61 -32.13 48.48
CA MET A 135 -3.00 -32.18 47.98
C MET A 135 -3.53 -30.79 47.60
N GLY A 136 -3.02 -29.73 48.23
CA GLY A 136 -3.32 -28.35 47.87
C GLY A 136 -2.78 -28.01 46.48
N LEU A 137 -1.57 -28.46 46.14
CA LEU A 137 -0.96 -28.26 44.83
C LEU A 137 -1.76 -28.96 43.73
N ARG A 138 -2.25 -30.18 44.01
CA ARG A 138 -3.13 -30.90 43.07
C ARG A 138 -4.44 -30.16 42.83
N ASP A 139 -5.02 -29.61 43.89
CA ASP A 139 -6.26 -28.85 43.79
C ASP A 139 -6.09 -27.52 43.08
N ASP A 140 -4.97 -26.82 43.33
CA ASP A 140 -4.63 -25.58 42.63
C ASP A 140 -4.38 -25.84 41.14
N LEU A 141 -3.70 -26.92 40.78
CA LEU A 141 -3.51 -27.35 39.39
C LEU A 141 -4.83 -27.67 38.69
N GLU A 142 -5.73 -28.40 39.36
CA GLU A 142 -7.04 -28.73 38.82
C GLU A 142 -7.94 -27.50 38.71
N ALA A 143 -7.83 -26.56 39.65
CA ALA A 143 -8.52 -25.27 39.59
C ALA A 143 -7.96 -24.39 38.45
N PHE A 144 -6.64 -24.33 38.29
CA PHE A 144 -6.00 -23.59 37.21
C PHE A 144 -6.39 -24.17 35.85
N ALA A 145 -6.36 -25.50 35.68
CA ALA A 145 -6.81 -26.16 34.46
C ALA A 145 -8.30 -25.91 34.14
N ARG A 146 -9.15 -25.72 35.15
CA ARG A 146 -10.57 -25.39 34.93
C ARG A 146 -10.76 -23.99 34.35
N HIS A 147 -9.91 -23.04 34.71
CA HIS A 147 -10.06 -21.63 34.35
C HIS A 147 -9.12 -21.18 33.21
N ALA A 148 -7.97 -21.82 33.07
CA ALA A 148 -6.93 -21.54 32.08
C ALA A 148 -6.31 -22.86 31.57
N PRO A 149 -7.06 -23.69 30.83
CA PRO A 149 -6.63 -25.05 30.44
C PRO A 149 -5.32 -25.06 29.63
N GLU A 150 -5.17 -24.16 28.66
CA GLU A 150 -3.98 -24.07 27.82
C GLU A 150 -2.73 -23.74 28.63
N LYS A 151 -2.81 -22.70 29.48
CA LYS A 151 -1.71 -22.32 30.38
C LYS A 151 -1.35 -23.44 31.36
N ALA A 152 -2.34 -24.15 31.89
CA ALA A 152 -2.12 -25.27 32.80
C ALA A 152 -1.41 -26.44 32.11
N ALA A 153 -1.76 -26.74 30.85
CA ALA A 153 -1.11 -27.77 30.05
C ALA A 153 0.34 -27.41 29.70
N VAL A 154 0.62 -26.13 29.41
CA VAL A 154 1.99 -25.62 29.23
C VAL A 154 2.79 -25.75 30.51
N LEU A 155 2.26 -25.20 31.61
CA LEU A 155 2.92 -25.22 32.90
C LEU A 155 3.20 -26.64 33.41
N TRP A 156 2.31 -27.60 33.15
CA TRP A 156 2.55 -28.99 33.53
C TRP A 156 3.67 -29.63 32.69
N ALA A 157 3.63 -29.50 31.37
CA ALA A 157 4.62 -30.12 30.48
C ALA A 157 6.03 -29.54 30.66
N ASP A 158 6.14 -28.24 30.96
CA ASP A 158 7.44 -27.58 31.17
C ASP A 158 8.14 -28.08 32.45
N HIS A 159 7.40 -28.71 33.35
CA HIS A 159 7.88 -29.10 34.68
C HIS A 159 7.79 -30.60 34.99
N SER A 160 7.00 -31.39 34.23
CA SER A 160 6.78 -32.81 34.52
C SER A 160 6.27 -33.61 33.31
N ASP A 161 6.93 -34.73 33.03
CA ASP A 161 6.49 -35.75 32.05
C ASP A 161 5.53 -36.79 32.65
N ALA A 162 5.19 -36.67 33.94
CA ALA A 162 4.30 -37.61 34.60
C ALA A 162 2.83 -37.42 34.18
N VAL A 163 2.02 -38.47 34.41
CA VAL A 163 0.57 -38.43 34.16
C VAL A 163 -0.06 -37.27 34.96
N PRO A 164 -0.77 -36.33 34.30
CA PRO A 164 -1.33 -35.18 34.99
C PRO A 164 -2.35 -35.57 36.08
N PRO A 165 -2.27 -34.97 37.28
CA PRO A 165 -3.24 -35.19 38.34
C PRO A 165 -4.59 -34.57 37.98
N GLY A 166 -5.67 -35.29 38.26
CA GLY A 166 -7.03 -34.79 38.08
C GLY A 166 -7.56 -34.86 36.63
N PRO A 167 -8.89 -34.87 36.45
CA PRO A 167 -9.51 -35.02 35.14
C PRO A 167 -9.40 -33.76 34.26
N LYS A 168 -9.43 -32.54 34.83
CA LYS A 168 -9.40 -31.30 34.02
C LYS A 168 -8.00 -31.04 33.48
N LEU A 169 -6.96 -31.18 34.29
CA LEU A 169 -5.59 -31.00 33.81
C LEU A 169 -5.23 -32.07 32.76
N ARG A 170 -5.63 -33.32 32.98
CA ARG A 170 -5.42 -34.39 31.99
C ARG A 170 -6.09 -34.10 30.65
N ALA A 171 -7.34 -33.63 30.67
CA ALA A 171 -8.03 -33.24 29.45
C ALA A 171 -7.34 -32.07 28.74
N ALA A 172 -6.79 -31.10 29.49
CA ALA A 172 -6.06 -29.98 28.92
C ALA A 172 -4.73 -30.39 28.28
N VAL A 173 -3.96 -31.27 28.93
CA VAL A 173 -2.71 -31.82 28.38
C VAL A 173 -3.01 -32.67 27.14
N GLN A 174 -4.01 -33.55 27.18
CA GLN A 174 -4.41 -34.35 26.03
C GLN A 174 -4.86 -33.46 24.85
N ALA A 175 -5.64 -32.41 25.11
CA ALA A 175 -6.08 -31.51 24.04
C ALA A 175 -4.90 -30.77 23.38
N ARG A 176 -3.83 -30.48 24.13
CA ARG A 176 -2.59 -29.92 23.58
C ARG A 176 -1.83 -30.94 22.75
N GLU A 177 -1.71 -32.18 23.24
CA GLU A 177 -1.09 -33.28 22.49
C GLU A 177 -1.85 -33.57 21.20
N ASP A 178 -3.19 -33.60 21.22
CA ASP A 178 -4.02 -33.78 20.03
C ASP A 178 -3.84 -32.64 19.00
N VAL A 179 -3.58 -31.41 19.46
CA VAL A 179 -3.27 -30.28 18.58
C VAL A 179 -1.87 -30.44 18.01
N ALA A 180 -0.88 -30.82 18.82
CA ALA A 180 0.48 -31.09 18.34
C ALA A 180 0.51 -32.25 17.35
N ASP A 181 -0.25 -33.33 17.60
CA ASP A 181 -0.39 -34.47 16.70
C ASP A 181 -1.09 -34.06 15.39
N ARG A 182 -2.08 -33.17 15.45
CA ARG A 182 -2.70 -32.59 14.24
C ARG A 182 -1.77 -31.66 13.48
N GLU A 183 -0.93 -30.90 14.16
CA GLU A 183 0.09 -30.05 13.53
C GLU A 183 1.19 -30.90 12.90
N VAL A 184 1.63 -31.97 13.55
CA VAL A 184 2.57 -32.95 13.00
C VAL A 184 1.94 -33.69 11.82
N ALA A 185 0.68 -34.10 11.92
CA ALA A 185 -0.06 -34.72 10.83
C ALA A 185 -0.27 -33.74 9.67
N ALA A 186 -0.58 -32.46 9.95
CA ALA A 186 -0.68 -31.42 8.93
C ALA A 186 0.67 -31.12 8.28
N TYR A 187 1.77 -31.17 9.05
CA TYR A 187 3.13 -31.08 8.51
C TYR A 187 3.50 -32.29 7.66
N GLN A 188 3.11 -33.51 8.06
CA GLN A 188 3.34 -34.73 7.29
C GLN A 188 2.47 -34.79 6.04
N ASP A 189 1.22 -34.33 6.11
CA ASP A 189 0.32 -34.20 4.96
C ASP A 189 0.83 -33.09 4.00
N ALA A 190 1.37 -31.97 4.53
CA ALA A 190 2.02 -30.92 3.73
C ALA A 190 3.34 -31.38 3.11
N LEU A 191 4.07 -32.29 3.75
CA LEU A 191 5.24 -32.97 3.16
C LEU A 191 4.84 -34.03 2.12
N ALA A 192 3.62 -34.58 2.21
CA ALA A 192 3.10 -35.60 1.29
C ALA A 192 2.43 -35.02 0.04
N GLU A 193 1.94 -33.78 0.07
CA GLU A 193 1.70 -33.01 -1.14
C GLU A 193 3.04 -32.74 -1.80
N LYS A 194 3.31 -33.36 -2.97
CA LYS A 194 4.51 -33.07 -3.77
C LYS A 194 4.65 -31.56 -3.88
N ALA A 195 5.66 -31.00 -3.21
CA ALA A 195 5.90 -29.58 -3.18
C ALA A 195 5.86 -29.04 -4.63
N PRO A 196 4.99 -28.05 -4.93
CA PRO A 196 4.72 -27.67 -6.30
C PRO A 196 6.00 -27.20 -6.97
N ILE A 197 6.40 -27.93 -8.01
CA ILE A 197 7.46 -27.50 -8.93
C ILE A 197 6.90 -26.32 -9.73
N ILE A 198 7.42 -25.13 -9.47
CA ILE A 198 6.94 -23.88 -10.10
C ILE A 198 7.74 -23.50 -11.34
N ALA A 199 8.94 -24.07 -11.53
CA ALA A 199 9.73 -23.95 -12.74
C ALA A 199 10.66 -25.15 -12.91
N THR A 200 10.97 -25.51 -14.15
CA THR A 200 11.83 -26.65 -14.49
C THR A 200 12.86 -26.26 -15.53
N GLY A 201 14.08 -26.81 -15.42
CA GLY A 201 15.04 -26.86 -16.51
C GLY A 201 14.83 -28.10 -17.39
N ASP A 202 15.68 -28.24 -18.40
CA ASP A 202 15.67 -29.40 -19.28
C ASP A 202 16.17 -30.67 -18.58
N TRP A 203 15.70 -31.81 -19.07
CA TRP A 203 16.22 -33.12 -18.68
C TRP A 203 17.64 -33.31 -19.20
N VAL A 204 18.51 -33.79 -18.32
CA VAL A 204 19.92 -34.11 -18.59
C VAL A 204 20.19 -35.53 -18.11
N THR A 205 20.80 -36.34 -18.96
CA THR A 205 21.29 -37.66 -18.58
C THR A 205 22.62 -37.51 -17.86
N THR A 206 22.70 -37.98 -16.63
CA THR A 206 23.94 -37.98 -15.85
C THR A 206 24.83 -39.18 -16.18
N ASP A 207 26.09 -39.10 -15.74
CA ASP A 207 27.14 -40.12 -15.90
C ASP A 207 26.73 -41.51 -15.37
N ALA A 208 25.78 -41.54 -14.44
CA ALA A 208 25.22 -42.76 -13.87
C ALA A 208 23.96 -43.27 -14.59
N ASN A 209 23.64 -42.74 -15.78
CA ASN A 209 22.47 -43.05 -16.61
C ASN A 209 21.11 -42.77 -15.95
N PHE A 210 21.03 -41.77 -15.06
CA PHE A 210 19.76 -41.25 -14.55
C PHE A 210 19.40 -39.95 -15.27
N GLU A 211 18.14 -39.78 -15.64
CA GLU A 211 17.63 -38.51 -16.17
C GLU A 211 17.32 -37.59 -14.99
N LEU A 212 17.86 -36.38 -15.02
CA LEU A 212 17.69 -35.38 -13.98
C LEU A 212 17.33 -34.05 -14.62
N ARG A 213 16.43 -33.28 -14.01
CA ARG A 213 16.18 -31.89 -14.40
C ARG A 213 16.27 -30.96 -13.19
N PRO A 214 16.86 -29.76 -13.34
CA PRO A 214 16.76 -28.71 -12.34
C PRO A 214 15.30 -28.31 -12.11
N VAL A 215 14.94 -28.02 -10.87
CA VAL A 215 13.59 -27.58 -10.51
C VAL A 215 13.65 -26.46 -9.47
N ALA A 216 12.70 -25.54 -9.57
CA ALA A 216 12.39 -24.60 -8.50
C ALA A 216 11.14 -25.11 -7.78
N VAL A 217 11.26 -25.30 -6.47
CA VAL A 217 10.22 -25.89 -5.63
C VAL A 217 9.64 -24.81 -4.74
N ALA A 218 8.34 -24.54 -4.82
CA ALA A 218 7.68 -23.64 -3.89
C ALA A 218 7.20 -24.43 -2.67
N THR A 219 7.58 -23.97 -1.49
CA THR A 219 7.07 -24.44 -0.20
C THR A 219 6.41 -23.27 0.54
N ASP A 220 5.82 -23.55 1.70
CA ASP A 220 5.35 -22.55 2.65
C ASP A 220 6.47 -21.61 3.16
N ARG A 221 7.74 -22.06 3.10
CA ARG A 221 8.92 -21.29 3.53
C ARG A 221 9.52 -20.42 2.43
N GLY A 222 9.16 -20.64 1.17
CA GLY A 222 9.64 -19.87 0.04
C GLY A 222 9.97 -20.72 -1.18
N ILE A 223 10.79 -20.19 -2.09
CA ILE A 223 11.21 -20.89 -3.31
C ILE A 223 12.57 -21.52 -3.09
N HIS A 224 12.72 -22.80 -3.36
CA HIS A 224 13.93 -23.58 -3.16
C HIS A 224 14.51 -24.04 -4.49
N THR A 225 15.83 -24.25 -4.53
CA THR A 225 16.48 -24.88 -5.68
C THR A 225 16.53 -26.39 -5.51
N GLY A 226 16.47 -27.16 -6.60
CA GLY A 226 16.41 -28.62 -6.49
C GLY A 226 16.54 -29.37 -7.82
N TYR A 227 16.34 -30.68 -7.74
CA TYR A 227 16.34 -31.63 -8.85
C TYR A 227 15.18 -32.59 -8.78
N GLU A 228 14.64 -32.90 -9.95
CA GLU A 228 13.80 -34.07 -10.15
C GLU A 228 14.58 -35.14 -10.91
N ALA A 229 14.69 -36.32 -10.32
CA ALA A 229 15.37 -37.49 -10.87
C ALA A 229 14.35 -38.51 -11.36
N ASN A 230 14.52 -39.02 -12.57
CA ASN A 230 13.74 -40.15 -13.08
C ASN A 230 14.51 -41.45 -12.81
N LEU A 231 14.02 -42.26 -11.88
CA LEU A 231 14.67 -43.51 -11.49
C LEU A 231 14.33 -44.65 -12.48
N PRO A 232 15.21 -45.67 -12.60
CA PRO A 232 14.95 -46.84 -13.43
C PRO A 232 13.77 -47.63 -12.86
N GLY A 233 12.59 -47.40 -13.43
CA GLY A 233 11.31 -47.87 -12.88
C GLY A 233 10.14 -46.91 -13.13
N GLY A 234 10.42 -45.68 -13.55
CA GLY A 234 9.41 -44.66 -13.86
C GLY A 234 8.92 -43.89 -12.62
N GLU A 235 9.61 -44.02 -11.49
CA GLU A 235 9.38 -43.21 -10.30
C GLU A 235 10.26 -41.95 -10.37
N SER A 236 9.65 -40.79 -10.10
CA SER A 236 10.36 -39.50 -10.08
C SER A 236 10.59 -39.07 -8.63
N GLU A 237 11.86 -38.86 -8.26
CA GLU A 237 12.30 -38.42 -6.94
C GLU A 237 12.65 -36.92 -6.96
N LEU A 238 12.15 -36.16 -5.99
CA LEU A 238 12.35 -34.71 -5.90
C LEU A 238 13.26 -34.38 -4.71
N THR A 239 14.38 -33.71 -4.96
CA THR A 239 15.32 -33.22 -3.94
C THR A 239 15.43 -31.70 -4.04
N TYR A 240 15.39 -30.96 -2.93
CA TYR A 240 15.52 -29.49 -2.94
C TYR A 240 16.23 -28.97 -1.69
N SER A 241 16.78 -27.77 -1.78
CA SER A 241 17.59 -27.11 -0.75
C SER A 241 16.74 -26.63 0.43
N GLU A 242 17.30 -26.58 1.64
CA GLU A 242 16.71 -25.88 2.78
C GLU A 242 16.68 -24.36 2.54
N ARG A 243 17.64 -23.85 1.78
CA ARG A 243 17.77 -22.42 1.49
C ARG A 243 16.70 -21.93 0.52
N THR A 244 16.20 -20.72 0.79
CA THR A 244 15.19 -20.02 -0.02
C THR A 244 15.81 -18.97 -0.93
N PHE A 245 15.23 -18.81 -2.11
CA PHE A 245 15.59 -17.84 -3.14
C PHE A 245 14.44 -16.86 -3.39
N PRO A 246 14.73 -15.64 -3.85
CA PRO A 246 13.71 -14.62 -4.07
C PRO A 246 12.76 -14.95 -5.23
N ASN A 247 13.20 -15.76 -6.21
CA ASN A 247 12.40 -16.16 -7.36
C ASN A 247 12.87 -17.50 -7.95
N SER A 248 12.07 -18.09 -8.83
CA SER A 248 12.33 -19.38 -9.46
C SER A 248 13.55 -19.39 -10.39
N ARG A 249 13.94 -18.24 -10.96
CA ARG A 249 15.12 -18.12 -11.82
C ARG A 249 16.41 -18.20 -11.01
N GLU A 250 16.49 -17.46 -9.90
CA GLU A 250 17.61 -17.53 -8.97
C GLU A 250 17.72 -18.93 -8.34
N ALA A 251 16.58 -19.58 -8.04
CA ALA A 251 16.59 -20.98 -7.64
C ALA A 251 17.19 -21.87 -8.74
N LEU A 252 16.67 -21.83 -9.97
CA LEU A 252 17.19 -22.66 -11.07
C LEU A 252 18.67 -22.39 -11.39
N ARG A 253 19.15 -21.15 -11.24
CA ARG A 253 20.56 -20.78 -11.43
C ARG A 253 21.48 -21.57 -10.50
N HIS A 254 21.06 -21.74 -9.25
CA HIS A 254 21.83 -22.38 -8.19
C HIS A 254 21.53 -23.88 -8.04
N ALA A 255 20.70 -24.45 -8.91
CA ALA A 255 20.44 -25.88 -8.88
C ALA A 255 21.75 -26.65 -9.00
N TYR A 256 22.59 -26.33 -9.99
CA TYR A 256 23.79 -27.15 -10.23
C TYR A 256 24.78 -27.08 -9.06
N ASP A 257 24.90 -25.93 -8.41
CA ASP A 257 25.70 -25.78 -7.19
C ASP A 257 25.15 -26.68 -6.05
N PHE A 258 23.83 -26.80 -5.94
CA PHE A 258 23.15 -27.65 -4.96
C PHE A 258 23.25 -29.15 -5.28
N TYR A 259 23.21 -29.53 -6.55
CA TYR A 259 23.45 -30.93 -6.95
C TYR A 259 24.90 -31.36 -6.67
N GLU A 260 25.86 -30.51 -6.99
CA GLU A 260 27.29 -30.84 -6.90
C GLU A 260 27.79 -30.92 -5.44
N GLY A 261 27.30 -30.07 -4.54
CA GLY A 261 27.81 -30.00 -3.16
C GLY A 261 26.75 -29.94 -2.07
N GLY A 262 25.48 -30.23 -2.38
CA GLY A 262 24.38 -30.06 -1.44
C GLY A 262 24.30 -28.62 -0.92
N GLU A 263 23.96 -28.47 0.37
CA GLU A 263 23.92 -27.16 1.02
C GLU A 263 25.29 -26.47 1.07
N GLU A 264 26.38 -27.22 1.21
CA GLU A 264 27.73 -26.65 1.32
C GLU A 264 28.21 -26.07 -0.02
N GLY A 265 27.96 -26.79 -1.13
CA GLY A 265 28.26 -26.31 -2.48
C GLY A 265 27.46 -25.06 -2.83
N LEU A 266 26.18 -25.06 -2.45
CA LEU A 266 25.30 -23.92 -2.61
C LEU A 266 25.78 -22.70 -1.80
N GLU A 267 26.18 -22.90 -0.54
CA GLU A 267 26.68 -21.81 0.31
C GLU A 267 27.99 -21.23 -0.23
N LEU A 268 28.87 -22.06 -0.78
CA LEU A 268 30.13 -21.61 -1.39
C LEU A 268 29.88 -20.76 -2.64
N ALA A 269 28.96 -21.17 -3.51
CA ALA A 269 28.58 -20.42 -4.71
C ALA A 269 28.00 -19.05 -4.34
N LEU A 270 27.14 -19.00 -3.32
CA LEU A 270 26.57 -17.75 -2.81
C LEU A 270 27.60 -16.85 -2.14
N LYS A 271 28.56 -17.41 -1.39
CA LYS A 271 29.68 -16.64 -0.81
C LYS A 271 30.54 -16.02 -1.90
N ARG A 272 30.88 -16.76 -2.96
CA ARG A 272 31.61 -16.22 -4.11
C ARG A 272 30.84 -15.09 -4.79
N ALA A 273 29.54 -15.27 -5.02
CA ALA A 273 28.68 -14.23 -5.57
C ALA A 273 28.66 -12.98 -4.67
N ALA A 274 28.52 -13.15 -3.35
CA ALA A 274 28.51 -12.04 -2.39
C ALA A 274 29.88 -11.35 -2.24
N GLU A 275 30.98 -12.08 -2.35
CA GLU A 275 32.34 -11.51 -2.35
C GLU A 275 32.59 -10.67 -3.61
N MET A 276 32.11 -11.12 -4.77
CA MET A 276 32.13 -10.30 -5.98
C MET A 276 31.30 -9.03 -5.79
N ASP A 277 30.08 -9.16 -5.25
CA ASP A 277 29.16 -8.05 -4.95
C ASP A 277 29.75 -7.03 -3.95
N ARG A 278 30.61 -7.49 -3.04
CA ARG A 278 31.34 -6.65 -2.09
C ARG A 278 32.53 -5.96 -2.73
N ALA A 279 33.31 -6.66 -3.55
CA ALA A 279 34.43 -6.09 -4.30
C ALA A 279 33.96 -4.92 -5.20
N LEU A 280 32.76 -5.05 -5.76
CA LEU A 280 32.05 -4.00 -6.53
C LEU A 280 31.70 -2.72 -5.77
N ARG A 281 31.47 -2.82 -4.46
CA ARG A 281 31.17 -1.65 -3.62
C ARG A 281 32.44 -0.95 -3.12
N GLU A 282 33.55 -1.67 -3.02
CA GLU A 282 34.79 -1.19 -2.40
C GLU A 282 35.78 -0.58 -3.43
N GLU A 283 35.77 -1.02 -4.70
CA GLU A 283 36.60 -0.43 -5.78
C GLU A 283 35.84 -0.37 -7.14
N PRO A 284 35.17 0.75 -7.49
CA PRO A 284 34.35 0.84 -8.71
C PRO A 284 35.14 0.90 -10.04
N ASP A 285 36.47 0.88 -10.02
CA ASP A 285 37.30 1.30 -11.17
C ASP A 285 38.41 0.30 -11.55
N ARG A 286 38.17 -1.01 -11.44
CA ARG A 286 39.22 -2.01 -11.70
C ARG A 286 38.82 -3.33 -12.39
N GLY A 287 37.70 -3.34 -13.10
CA GLY A 287 37.37 -4.42 -14.06
C GLY A 287 37.65 -3.97 -15.49
N PRO A 288 38.08 -4.86 -16.41
CA PRO A 288 37.99 -4.54 -17.83
C PRO A 288 36.50 -4.36 -18.20
N GLU A 289 36.15 -3.41 -19.08
CA GLU A 289 34.78 -3.23 -19.57
C GLU A 289 34.67 -3.70 -21.03
N GLY A 290 33.56 -4.35 -21.38
CA GLY A 290 33.29 -4.78 -22.76
C GLY A 290 33.80 -6.19 -23.06
N LEU A 291 34.05 -6.49 -24.34
CA LEU A 291 34.52 -7.80 -24.78
C LEU A 291 36.05 -7.91 -24.59
N VAL A 292 36.47 -8.93 -23.87
CA VAL A 292 37.87 -9.18 -23.50
C VAL A 292 38.28 -10.57 -23.97
N LEU A 293 39.50 -10.66 -24.47
CA LEU A 293 40.15 -11.91 -24.82
C LEU A 293 40.97 -12.42 -23.65
N GLU A 294 40.64 -13.62 -23.17
CA GLU A 294 41.31 -14.23 -22.03
C GLU A 294 41.26 -15.76 -22.07
N HIS A 295 42.16 -16.38 -21.31
CA HIS A 295 42.17 -17.82 -21.09
C HIS A 295 41.29 -18.16 -19.89
N ARG A 296 40.38 -19.13 -20.06
CA ARG A 296 39.48 -19.59 -19.00
C ARG A 296 39.61 -21.10 -18.79
N PRO A 297 39.63 -21.56 -17.52
CA PRO A 297 39.61 -22.99 -17.23
C PRO A 297 38.29 -23.59 -17.68
N GLN A 298 38.32 -24.82 -18.19
CA GLN A 298 37.10 -25.56 -18.46
C GLN A 298 36.37 -25.95 -17.16
N PRO A 299 35.02 -25.95 -17.15
CA PRO A 299 34.27 -26.56 -16.07
C PRO A 299 34.57 -28.07 -16.01
N GLU A 300 34.71 -28.65 -14.81
CA GLU A 300 35.08 -30.06 -14.61
C GLU A 300 34.07 -31.08 -15.17
N PHE A 301 32.84 -30.66 -15.52
CA PHE A 301 31.81 -31.53 -16.07
C PHE A 301 31.36 -31.08 -17.48
N VAL A 302 31.27 -32.08 -18.37
CA VAL A 302 30.87 -31.94 -19.78
C VAL A 302 29.45 -31.40 -19.88
N ARG A 303 29.27 -30.25 -20.53
CA ARG A 303 27.96 -29.64 -20.79
C ARG A 303 27.73 -29.56 -22.30
N PRO A 304 26.49 -29.76 -22.79
CA PRO A 304 26.18 -29.50 -24.18
C PRO A 304 26.24 -28.00 -24.47
N GLU A 305 27.10 -27.63 -25.40
CA GLU A 305 27.30 -26.25 -25.83
C GLU A 305 26.78 -26.06 -27.26
N THR A 306 26.27 -24.87 -27.56
CA THR A 306 26.01 -24.51 -28.96
C THR A 306 27.36 -24.33 -29.66
N ALA A 307 27.50 -24.91 -30.84
CA ALA A 307 28.75 -24.92 -31.59
C ALA A 307 28.56 -24.44 -33.03
N ILE A 308 29.64 -23.93 -33.61
CA ILE A 308 29.74 -23.65 -35.04
C ILE A 308 30.75 -24.62 -35.64
N TYR A 309 30.37 -25.25 -36.75
CA TYR A 309 31.21 -26.18 -37.52
C TYR A 309 31.42 -25.66 -38.93
N ALA A 310 32.58 -25.96 -39.53
CA ALA A 310 32.94 -25.53 -40.88
C ALA A 310 33.66 -26.63 -41.67
N GLY A 311 33.50 -26.57 -43.00
CA GLY A 311 34.15 -27.49 -43.95
C GLY A 311 33.43 -28.84 -44.07
N ASP A 312 33.82 -29.61 -45.08
CA ASP A 312 33.22 -30.92 -45.40
C ASP A 312 33.44 -31.95 -44.28
N ASP A 313 34.51 -31.78 -43.48
CA ASP A 313 34.87 -32.62 -42.34
C ASP A 313 34.19 -32.20 -41.02
N ALA A 314 33.31 -31.17 -41.05
CA ALA A 314 32.64 -30.60 -39.88
C ALA A 314 33.62 -30.26 -38.74
N GLN A 315 34.67 -29.51 -39.06
CA GLN A 315 35.65 -29.06 -38.07
C GLN A 315 34.99 -28.09 -37.08
N LEU A 316 35.18 -28.32 -35.77
CA LEU A 316 34.70 -27.42 -34.73
C LEU A 316 35.45 -26.07 -34.84
N VAL A 317 34.69 -24.98 -34.96
CA VAL A 317 35.21 -23.62 -35.08
C VAL A 317 35.24 -22.92 -33.72
N LEU A 318 34.12 -22.96 -33.00
CA LEU A 318 33.96 -22.37 -31.67
C LEU A 318 32.70 -22.92 -30.98
N THR A 319 32.60 -22.68 -29.67
CA THR A 319 31.39 -22.91 -28.87
C THR A 319 30.91 -21.62 -28.19
N LEU A 320 29.60 -21.48 -27.96
CA LEU A 320 28.93 -20.23 -27.53
C LEU A 320 28.24 -20.36 -26.16
N GLY A 321 28.75 -21.22 -25.29
CA GLY A 321 28.13 -21.52 -23.99
C GLY A 321 26.99 -22.55 -24.08
N ARG A 322 26.19 -22.66 -23.01
CA ARG A 322 25.17 -23.72 -22.86
C ARG A 322 24.17 -23.70 -24.02
N ASP A 323 23.93 -24.87 -24.61
CA ASP A 323 22.97 -25.01 -25.71
C ASP A 323 21.53 -24.63 -25.31
N ASN A 324 21.09 -23.44 -25.72
CA ASN A 324 19.76 -22.89 -25.51
C ASN A 324 19.31 -22.05 -26.71
N GLU A 325 18.07 -21.56 -26.71
CA GLU A 325 17.54 -20.77 -27.84
C GLU A 325 18.36 -19.50 -28.13
N ASN A 326 18.88 -18.83 -27.10
CA ASN A 326 19.65 -17.58 -27.26
C ASN A 326 21.02 -17.83 -27.88
N THR A 327 21.72 -18.88 -27.43
CA THR A 327 23.04 -19.22 -27.97
C THR A 327 22.93 -19.80 -29.38
N ARG A 328 21.82 -20.47 -29.72
CA ARG A 328 21.49 -20.90 -31.09
C ARG A 328 21.21 -19.73 -32.02
N ASP A 329 20.39 -18.76 -31.59
CA ASP A 329 20.16 -17.51 -32.34
C ASP A 329 21.47 -16.75 -32.57
N LEU A 330 22.31 -16.65 -31.54
CA LEU A 330 23.65 -16.05 -31.67
C LEU A 330 24.51 -16.80 -32.70
N ALA A 331 24.50 -18.13 -32.67
CA ALA A 331 25.23 -18.94 -33.64
C ALA A 331 24.75 -18.69 -35.07
N GLU A 332 23.43 -18.62 -35.29
CA GLU A 332 22.83 -18.32 -36.59
C GLU A 332 23.20 -16.91 -37.07
N ARG A 333 23.17 -15.91 -36.18
CA ARG A 333 23.58 -14.53 -36.47
C ARG A 333 25.05 -14.43 -36.84
N LEU A 334 25.93 -15.16 -36.17
CA LEU A 334 27.36 -15.23 -36.48
C LEU A 334 27.63 -15.94 -37.80
N VAL A 335 26.96 -17.06 -38.07
CA VAL A 335 27.05 -17.76 -39.37
C VAL A 335 26.52 -16.87 -40.50
N ALA A 336 25.52 -16.03 -40.25
CA ALA A 336 24.99 -15.08 -41.20
C ALA A 336 25.91 -13.87 -41.46
N ASP A 337 26.83 -13.55 -40.55
CA ASP A 337 27.73 -12.39 -40.64
C ASP A 337 28.78 -12.60 -41.77
N PRO A 338 28.79 -11.74 -42.81
CA PRO A 338 29.75 -11.85 -43.92
C PRO A 338 31.21 -11.74 -43.49
N GLU A 339 31.52 -10.92 -42.48
CA GLU A 339 32.91 -10.75 -42.02
C GLU A 339 33.38 -11.99 -41.25
N PHE A 340 32.52 -12.57 -40.40
CA PHE A 340 32.79 -13.84 -39.74
C PHE A 340 33.04 -14.96 -40.75
N ARG A 341 32.15 -15.10 -41.74
CA ARG A 341 32.30 -16.08 -42.84
C ARG A 341 33.64 -15.94 -43.56
N LYS A 342 34.05 -14.72 -43.87
CA LYS A 342 35.31 -14.44 -44.56
C LYS A 342 36.52 -14.92 -43.75
N VAL A 343 36.56 -14.67 -42.45
CA VAL A 343 37.66 -15.12 -41.57
C VAL A 343 37.74 -16.65 -41.53
N VAL A 344 36.60 -17.34 -41.50
CA VAL A 344 36.55 -18.82 -41.53
C VAL A 344 37.04 -19.35 -42.88
N VAL A 345 36.55 -18.80 -44.00
CA VAL A 345 36.92 -19.26 -45.37
C VAL A 345 38.40 -19.02 -45.69
N GLU A 346 39.02 -17.97 -45.15
CA GLU A 346 40.46 -17.71 -45.30
C GLU A 346 41.34 -18.84 -44.74
N HIS A 347 40.82 -19.62 -43.79
CA HIS A 347 41.55 -20.70 -43.12
C HIS A 347 41.00 -22.11 -43.44
N ILE A 348 39.72 -22.21 -43.78
CA ILE A 348 39.02 -23.44 -44.19
C ILE A 348 38.44 -23.21 -45.61
N PRO A 349 39.18 -23.58 -46.68
CA PRO A 349 38.87 -23.18 -48.06
C PRO A 349 37.50 -23.65 -48.59
N ASP A 350 36.95 -24.71 -48.02
CA ASP A 350 35.68 -25.36 -48.35
C ASP A 350 34.50 -24.89 -47.46
N ALA A 351 34.75 -23.97 -46.51
CA ALA A 351 33.72 -23.51 -45.57
C ALA A 351 32.62 -22.63 -46.19
N ASP A 352 32.82 -22.06 -47.39
CA ASP A 352 31.90 -21.07 -48.00
C ASP A 352 30.48 -21.65 -48.23
N GLY A 353 30.37 -22.98 -48.38
CA GLY A 353 29.09 -23.72 -48.46
C GLY A 353 28.79 -24.66 -47.29
N ALA A 354 29.74 -24.85 -46.37
CA ALA A 354 29.71 -25.88 -45.32
C ALA A 354 29.83 -25.30 -43.90
N LEU A 355 29.49 -24.03 -43.70
CA LEU A 355 29.41 -23.39 -42.39
C LEU A 355 28.01 -23.57 -41.78
N GLY A 356 27.93 -24.15 -40.59
CA GLY A 356 26.66 -24.44 -39.93
C GLY A 356 26.73 -24.46 -38.41
N THR A 357 25.55 -24.43 -37.79
CA THR A 357 25.39 -24.50 -36.33
C THR A 357 25.13 -25.94 -35.89
N GLY A 358 25.52 -26.28 -34.67
CA GLY A 358 25.29 -27.59 -34.10
C GLY A 358 25.40 -27.61 -32.59
N ARG A 359 25.42 -28.81 -32.03
CA ARG A 359 25.61 -29.07 -30.60
C ARG A 359 26.97 -29.75 -30.42
N PHE A 360 27.72 -29.33 -29.41
CA PHE A 360 29.00 -29.94 -29.04
C PHE A 360 28.95 -30.42 -27.60
N VAL A 361 29.53 -31.59 -27.35
CA VAL A 361 29.65 -32.23 -26.05
C VAL A 361 31.08 -32.75 -25.97
N ASP A 362 31.89 -32.22 -25.06
CA ASP A 362 33.30 -32.62 -24.94
C ASP A 362 33.42 -34.13 -24.59
N GLY A 363 34.23 -34.85 -25.35
CA GLY A 363 34.38 -36.31 -25.23
C GLY A 363 33.30 -37.15 -25.93
N GLU A 364 32.24 -36.56 -26.51
CA GLU A 364 31.26 -37.27 -27.33
C GLU A 364 31.53 -37.02 -28.84
N GLY A 365 32.03 -38.03 -29.54
CA GLY A 365 32.20 -37.98 -31.00
C GLY A 365 33.41 -37.21 -31.54
N SER A 366 34.17 -36.49 -30.71
CA SER A 366 35.44 -35.85 -31.10
C SER A 366 36.66 -36.74 -30.82
N ALA A 367 37.67 -36.69 -31.70
CA ALA A 367 38.96 -37.35 -31.48
C ALA A 367 39.85 -36.47 -30.57
N GLY A 368 39.48 -36.37 -29.29
CA GLY A 368 40.26 -35.63 -28.29
C GLY A 368 39.39 -34.82 -27.34
N PHE A 369 39.90 -34.67 -26.12
CA PHE A 369 39.38 -33.73 -25.11
C PHE A 369 39.86 -32.32 -25.44
N LEU A 370 39.00 -31.33 -25.22
CA LEU A 370 39.41 -29.93 -25.27
C LEU A 370 40.49 -29.63 -24.19
N PRO A 371 41.44 -28.71 -24.42
CA PRO A 371 42.46 -28.35 -23.44
C PRO A 371 41.88 -27.79 -22.12
N ASP A 372 42.60 -27.98 -21.01
CA ASP A 372 42.18 -27.54 -19.67
C ASP A 372 41.94 -26.01 -19.57
N GLU A 373 42.67 -25.23 -20.36
CA GLU A 373 42.51 -23.79 -20.52
C GLU A 373 42.20 -23.45 -21.99
N LEU A 374 41.10 -22.75 -22.24
CA LEU A 374 40.67 -22.37 -23.58
C LEU A 374 40.75 -20.86 -23.77
N LEU A 375 41.18 -20.45 -24.96
CA LEU A 375 41.01 -19.07 -25.42
C LEU A 375 39.51 -18.76 -25.47
N SER A 376 39.13 -17.61 -24.95
CA SER A 376 37.72 -17.22 -24.84
C SER A 376 37.50 -15.73 -25.04
N VAL A 377 36.29 -15.38 -25.52
CA VAL A 377 35.77 -14.01 -25.53
C VAL A 377 34.79 -13.88 -24.37
N THR A 378 35.15 -13.05 -23.40
CA THR A 378 34.34 -12.77 -22.20
C THR A 378 33.76 -11.38 -22.27
N SER A 379 32.46 -11.21 -22.03
CA SER A 379 31.88 -9.90 -21.76
C SER A 379 32.02 -9.54 -20.30
N TYR A 380 32.49 -8.32 -20.05
CA TYR A 380 32.54 -7.76 -18.72
C TYR A 380 31.52 -6.62 -18.55
N GLY A 381 30.69 -6.79 -17.52
CA GLY A 381 29.71 -5.83 -17.04
C GLY A 381 30.34 -4.58 -16.38
N ARG A 382 29.61 -3.45 -16.34
CA ARG A 382 29.98 -2.30 -15.48
C ARG A 382 29.91 -2.65 -14.00
N ASP A 383 29.14 -3.69 -13.69
CA ASP A 383 29.05 -4.35 -12.41
C ASP A 383 30.11 -5.47 -12.27
N GLY A 384 31.16 -5.52 -13.09
CA GLY A 384 32.23 -6.53 -12.96
C GLY A 384 31.78 -7.98 -13.18
N SER A 385 30.53 -8.22 -13.59
CA SER A 385 30.05 -9.53 -14.02
C SER A 385 30.84 -9.98 -15.24
N ALA A 386 31.20 -11.26 -15.30
CA ALA A 386 31.99 -11.82 -16.39
C ALA A 386 31.24 -13.01 -16.99
N GLU A 387 30.92 -12.93 -18.27
CA GLU A 387 30.21 -13.99 -18.99
C GLU A 387 31.02 -14.43 -20.22
N VAL A 388 31.31 -15.72 -20.30
CA VAL A 388 32.06 -16.29 -21.43
C VAL A 388 31.10 -16.48 -22.60
N LEU A 389 31.27 -15.68 -23.65
CA LEU A 389 30.39 -15.68 -24.83
C LEU A 389 30.84 -16.64 -25.92
N ALA A 390 32.15 -16.86 -26.05
CA ALA A 390 32.72 -17.78 -27.04
C ALA A 390 33.98 -18.46 -26.50
N LYS A 391 34.14 -19.75 -26.80
CA LYS A 391 35.36 -20.53 -26.54
C LYS A 391 35.90 -21.13 -27.83
N PHE A 392 37.21 -21.22 -27.95
CA PHE A 392 37.88 -21.78 -29.13
C PHE A 392 38.50 -23.14 -28.80
N PRO A 393 38.49 -24.09 -29.75
CA PRO A 393 38.91 -25.47 -29.50
C PRO A 393 40.43 -25.64 -29.36
N ASP A 394 41.22 -24.70 -29.87
CA ASP A 394 42.69 -24.73 -29.83
C ASP A 394 43.30 -23.31 -29.87
N GLU A 395 44.63 -23.23 -29.80
CA GLU A 395 45.41 -22.00 -30.02
C GLU A 395 45.94 -21.89 -31.47
N GLY A 396 45.19 -22.43 -32.44
CA GLY A 396 45.54 -22.37 -33.85
C GLY A 396 45.37 -20.97 -34.47
N PRO A 397 45.93 -20.75 -35.68
CA PRO A 397 45.83 -19.48 -36.38
C PRO A 397 44.38 -19.06 -36.68
N LEU A 398 43.50 -20.03 -36.92
CA LEU A 398 42.05 -19.79 -37.08
C LEU A 398 41.42 -19.28 -35.78
N SER A 399 41.65 -19.99 -34.67
CA SER A 399 41.13 -19.64 -33.34
C SER A 399 41.59 -18.25 -32.91
N GLU A 400 42.86 -17.90 -33.10
CA GLU A 400 43.36 -16.55 -32.81
C GLU A 400 42.72 -15.46 -33.69
N ALA A 401 42.57 -15.72 -34.99
CA ALA A 401 41.99 -14.75 -35.92
C ALA A 401 40.52 -14.50 -35.61
N LEU A 402 39.76 -15.57 -35.31
CA LEU A 402 38.36 -15.49 -34.90
C LEU A 402 38.21 -14.81 -33.55
N ALA A 403 39.05 -15.12 -32.57
CA ALA A 403 39.00 -14.49 -31.27
C ALA A 403 39.20 -12.96 -31.38
N LYS A 404 40.20 -12.52 -32.14
CA LYS A 404 40.44 -11.09 -32.43
C LYS A 404 39.26 -10.43 -33.15
N HIS A 405 38.67 -11.13 -34.12
CA HIS A 405 37.51 -10.64 -34.85
C HIS A 405 36.26 -10.52 -33.95
N LEU A 406 35.97 -11.57 -33.19
CA LEU A 406 34.80 -11.67 -32.32
C LEU A 406 34.85 -10.69 -31.15
N ALA A 407 36.02 -10.41 -30.60
CA ALA A 407 36.19 -9.36 -29.59
C ALA A 407 35.82 -7.95 -30.10
N GLN A 408 35.75 -7.75 -31.41
CA GLN A 408 35.34 -6.49 -32.05
C GLN A 408 34.02 -6.63 -32.82
N SER A 409 33.35 -7.78 -32.73
CA SER A 409 32.17 -8.06 -33.53
C SER A 409 30.96 -7.28 -33.02
N PRO A 410 30.24 -6.54 -33.89
CA PRO A 410 29.00 -5.87 -33.50
C PRO A 410 27.90 -6.88 -33.11
N VAL A 411 27.96 -8.12 -33.63
CA VAL A 411 26.99 -9.17 -33.30
C VAL A 411 27.14 -9.59 -31.84
N LEU A 412 28.37 -9.87 -31.39
CA LEU A 412 28.63 -10.22 -29.99
C LEU A 412 28.44 -9.04 -29.04
N ALA A 413 28.79 -7.82 -29.47
CA ALA A 413 28.55 -6.63 -28.65
C ALA A 413 27.05 -6.38 -28.42
N ALA A 414 26.21 -6.59 -29.45
CA ALA A 414 24.76 -6.50 -29.32
C ALA A 414 24.20 -7.59 -28.40
N TYR A 415 24.64 -8.83 -28.59
CA TYR A 415 24.23 -9.95 -27.74
C TYR A 415 24.62 -9.75 -26.26
N ALA A 416 25.84 -9.27 -26.00
CA ALA A 416 26.30 -8.96 -24.64
C ALA A 416 25.43 -7.89 -23.95
N GLU A 417 24.99 -6.89 -24.69
CA GLU A 417 24.10 -5.84 -24.17
C GLU A 417 22.66 -6.36 -23.98
N GLU A 418 22.17 -7.24 -24.86
CA GLU A 418 20.88 -7.94 -24.70
C GLU A 418 20.89 -8.82 -23.44
N GLU A 419 21.94 -9.61 -23.21
CA GLU A 419 22.09 -10.41 -21.99
C GLU A 419 22.25 -9.56 -20.74
N ARG A 420 22.96 -8.42 -20.81
CA ARG A 420 22.99 -7.45 -19.71
C ARG A 420 21.59 -6.94 -19.38
N GLN A 421 20.82 -6.50 -20.37
CA GLN A 421 19.45 -6.02 -20.15
C GLN A 421 18.55 -7.10 -19.55
N ARG A 422 18.73 -8.36 -19.98
CA ARG A 422 18.02 -9.53 -19.40
C ARG A 422 18.45 -9.82 -17.97
N SER A 423 19.73 -9.63 -17.64
CA SER A 423 20.28 -9.78 -16.29
C SER A 423 19.79 -8.67 -15.35
N ASP A 424 19.87 -7.41 -15.79
CA ASP A 424 19.35 -6.24 -15.07
C ASP A 424 17.86 -6.42 -14.78
N PHE A 425 17.09 -6.85 -15.77
CA PHE A 425 15.67 -7.16 -15.62
C PHE A 425 15.41 -8.30 -14.63
N ALA A 426 16.25 -9.33 -14.60
CA ALA A 426 16.13 -10.44 -13.66
C ALA A 426 16.44 -10.04 -12.21
N SER A 427 17.43 -9.16 -12.04
CA SER A 427 17.90 -8.72 -10.72
C SER A 427 16.90 -7.80 -10.02
N ASP A 428 16.28 -6.89 -10.78
CA ASP A 428 15.28 -5.95 -10.27
C ASP A 428 14.24 -5.65 -11.36
N PRO A 429 13.22 -6.53 -11.50
CA PRO A 429 12.17 -6.36 -12.49
C PRO A 429 11.41 -5.03 -12.34
N ALA A 430 11.25 -4.57 -11.09
CA ALA A 430 10.56 -3.33 -10.78
C ALA A 430 11.32 -2.11 -11.32
N ARG A 431 12.64 -2.06 -11.11
CA ARG A 431 13.51 -1.01 -11.65
C ARG A 431 13.63 -1.09 -13.16
N ALA A 432 13.73 -2.28 -13.73
CA ALA A 432 13.85 -2.46 -15.17
C ALA A 432 12.57 -2.06 -15.93
N ILE A 433 11.38 -2.45 -15.44
CA ILE A 433 10.10 -1.98 -15.97
C ILE A 433 10.02 -0.45 -15.87
N SER A 434 10.44 0.13 -14.74
CA SER A 434 10.45 1.59 -14.56
C SER A 434 11.39 2.30 -15.52
N ALA A 435 12.58 1.77 -15.77
CA ALA A 435 13.55 2.31 -16.72
C ALA A 435 13.02 2.22 -18.16
N TRP A 436 12.41 1.09 -18.53
CA TRP A 436 11.78 0.90 -19.82
C TRP A 436 10.62 1.88 -20.05
N VAL A 437 9.74 2.08 -19.06
CA VAL A 437 8.65 3.06 -19.12
C VAL A 437 9.21 4.48 -19.31
N ALA A 438 10.25 4.86 -18.56
CA ALA A 438 10.86 6.18 -18.66
C ALA A 438 11.49 6.42 -20.04
N GLN A 439 12.22 5.43 -20.57
CA GLN A 439 12.84 5.51 -21.89
C GLN A 439 11.80 5.58 -23.00
N SER A 440 10.75 4.76 -22.91
CA SER A 440 9.65 4.71 -23.87
C SER A 440 8.84 6.01 -23.84
N THR A 441 8.57 6.57 -22.65
CA THR A 441 7.93 7.89 -22.50
C THR A 441 8.75 8.98 -23.18
N ALA A 442 10.07 9.01 -22.96
CA ALA A 442 10.95 9.98 -23.60
C ALA A 442 11.02 9.85 -25.13
N GLN A 443 10.72 8.67 -25.69
CA GLN A 443 10.58 8.46 -27.13
C GLN A 443 9.21 8.90 -27.62
N ILE A 444 8.14 8.60 -26.88
CA ILE A 444 6.76 9.01 -27.21
C ILE A 444 6.62 10.54 -27.18
N ASP A 445 7.28 11.23 -26.25
CA ASP A 445 7.27 12.70 -26.15
C ASP A 445 7.85 13.40 -27.38
N ARG A 446 8.63 12.69 -28.20
CA ARG A 446 9.18 13.20 -29.47
C ARG A 446 8.21 13.05 -30.64
N LEU A 447 7.08 12.34 -30.46
CA LEU A 447 6.06 12.12 -31.48
C LEU A 447 5.01 13.25 -31.47
N PRO A 448 4.25 13.41 -32.57
CA PRO A 448 3.09 14.32 -32.62
C PRO A 448 2.02 14.01 -31.55
N SER A 449 1.41 15.04 -30.97
CA SER A 449 0.51 14.94 -29.81
C SER A 449 -0.71 14.04 -30.05
N ASP A 450 -1.21 13.96 -31.29
CA ASP A 450 -2.33 13.12 -31.70
C ASP A 450 -2.06 11.60 -31.59
N ARG A 451 -0.79 11.19 -31.41
CA ARG A 451 -0.39 9.78 -31.27
C ARG A 451 0.18 9.45 -29.91
N GLN A 452 0.38 10.44 -29.04
CA GLN A 452 1.03 10.23 -27.76
C GLN A 452 0.14 9.46 -26.79
N ASP A 453 -1.15 9.79 -26.76
CA ASP A 453 -2.08 9.24 -25.75
C ASP A 453 -2.31 7.75 -25.95
N ASP A 454 -2.54 7.31 -27.19
CA ASP A 454 -2.74 5.89 -27.53
C ASP A 454 -1.48 5.06 -27.23
N LEU A 455 -0.30 5.56 -27.60
CA LEU A 455 0.97 4.87 -27.35
C LEU A 455 1.31 4.82 -25.85
N ARG A 456 0.97 5.87 -25.10
CA ARG A 456 1.10 5.85 -23.63
C ARG A 456 0.15 4.83 -23.02
N ALA A 457 -1.09 4.75 -23.48
CA ALA A 457 -2.05 3.77 -22.98
C ALA A 457 -1.59 2.31 -23.24
N GLU A 458 -1.07 2.02 -24.44
CA GLU A 458 -0.52 0.70 -24.76
C GLU A 458 0.73 0.37 -23.93
N MET A 459 1.69 1.30 -23.83
CA MET A 459 2.89 1.13 -23.01
C MET A 459 2.53 0.86 -21.54
N GLN A 460 1.56 1.59 -20.99
CA GLN A 460 1.07 1.37 -19.62
C GLN A 460 0.37 0.02 -19.48
N GLY A 461 -0.36 -0.44 -20.49
CA GLY A 461 -0.94 -1.78 -20.55
C GLY A 461 0.12 -2.88 -20.47
N ILE A 462 1.20 -2.75 -21.24
CA ILE A 462 2.33 -3.69 -21.23
C ILE A 462 3.06 -3.67 -19.88
N ALA A 463 3.33 -2.47 -19.32
CA ALA A 463 3.94 -2.35 -18.00
C ALA A 463 3.07 -2.98 -16.90
N LYS A 464 1.75 -2.85 -17.01
CA LYS A 464 0.77 -3.45 -16.10
C LYS A 464 0.78 -4.97 -16.17
N GLU A 465 0.72 -5.53 -17.38
CA GLU A 465 0.77 -6.99 -17.58
C GLU A 465 2.10 -7.57 -17.09
N ALA A 466 3.21 -6.89 -17.36
CA ALA A 466 4.53 -7.28 -16.86
C ALA A 466 4.58 -7.23 -15.33
N ALA A 467 4.16 -6.13 -14.70
CA ALA A 467 4.20 -6.01 -13.23
C ALA A 467 3.32 -7.05 -12.52
N ALA A 468 2.15 -7.39 -13.10
CA ALA A 468 1.28 -8.44 -12.60
C ALA A 468 1.92 -9.83 -12.72
N ALA A 469 2.61 -10.11 -13.83
CA ALA A 469 3.32 -11.38 -14.03
C ALA A 469 4.44 -11.62 -12.99
N PHE A 470 5.00 -10.55 -12.41
CA PHE A 470 6.07 -10.61 -11.40
C PHE A 470 5.59 -10.38 -9.96
N GLY A 471 4.28 -10.34 -9.69
CA GLY A 471 3.74 -10.21 -8.32
C GLY A 471 4.10 -8.90 -7.62
N LEU A 472 4.26 -7.80 -8.38
CA LEU A 472 4.65 -6.49 -7.87
C LEU A 472 3.44 -5.70 -7.32
N ASP A 473 2.62 -6.32 -6.45
CA ASP A 473 1.31 -5.80 -6.00
C ASP A 473 1.41 -4.47 -5.22
N ARG A 474 2.55 -4.23 -4.53
CA ARG A 474 2.83 -2.96 -3.86
C ARG A 474 3.02 -1.81 -4.84
N GLN A 475 3.57 -2.10 -6.02
CA GLN A 475 3.71 -1.15 -7.11
C GLN A 475 2.37 -0.90 -7.83
N GLN A 476 1.48 -1.88 -7.86
CA GLN A 476 0.11 -1.76 -8.39
C GLN A 476 -0.69 -0.66 -7.67
N SER A 477 -0.56 -0.59 -6.33
CA SER A 477 -1.20 0.44 -5.49
C SER A 477 -0.64 1.85 -5.69
N GLU A 478 0.61 1.97 -6.16
CA GLU A 478 1.26 3.26 -6.45
C GLU A 478 1.01 3.72 -7.90
N ILE A 479 0.83 2.79 -8.86
CA ILE A 479 0.42 3.08 -10.26
C ILE A 479 -1.02 3.59 -10.31
N GLU A 480 -1.90 3.02 -9.49
CA GLU A 480 -3.35 3.30 -9.49
C GLU A 480 -3.76 4.44 -8.53
N ALA A 481 -2.86 4.90 -7.65
CA ALA A 481 -3.21 5.98 -6.74
C ALA A 481 -3.47 7.28 -7.51
N PRO A 482 -4.58 7.99 -7.25
CA PRO A 482 -4.82 9.29 -7.85
C PRO A 482 -3.75 10.29 -7.38
N PRO A 483 -3.46 11.34 -8.17
CA PRO A 483 -2.54 12.39 -7.75
C PRO A 483 -2.95 12.97 -6.40
N ARG A 484 -1.98 13.16 -5.52
CA ARG A 484 -2.12 13.57 -4.12
C ARG A 484 -2.22 15.08 -3.96
N SER A 485 -1.49 15.87 -4.75
CA SER A 485 -1.53 17.32 -4.69
C SER A 485 -2.71 17.89 -5.47
N THR A 486 -3.34 18.92 -4.91
CA THR A 486 -4.39 19.68 -5.60
C THR A 486 -3.86 20.34 -6.88
N LEU A 487 -2.57 20.71 -6.92
CA LEU A 487 -1.95 21.32 -8.09
C LEU A 487 -1.95 20.36 -9.29
N TYR A 488 -1.43 19.14 -9.13
CA TYR A 488 -1.27 18.22 -10.26
C TYR A 488 -2.48 17.33 -10.52
N SER A 489 -3.45 17.27 -9.60
CA SER A 489 -4.80 16.77 -9.90
C SER A 489 -5.67 17.79 -10.64
N THR A 490 -5.18 19.00 -10.90
CA THR A 490 -5.92 20.06 -11.60
C THR A 490 -5.49 20.18 -13.06
N THR A 491 -6.45 20.24 -13.98
CA THR A 491 -6.27 20.66 -15.37
C THR A 491 -6.87 22.05 -15.59
N ILE A 492 -6.12 22.93 -16.26
CA ILE A 492 -6.53 24.29 -16.61
C ILE A 492 -6.57 24.38 -18.13
N GLY A 493 -7.77 24.28 -18.70
CA GLY A 493 -8.03 24.50 -20.11
C GLY A 493 -8.27 25.97 -20.45
N ALA A 494 -8.55 26.27 -21.72
CA ALA A 494 -8.82 27.63 -22.18
C ALA A 494 -10.04 28.26 -21.49
N ASN A 495 -11.04 27.45 -21.13
CA ASN A 495 -12.28 27.88 -20.50
C ASN A 495 -12.85 26.86 -19.49
N THR A 496 -12.00 25.93 -19.03
CA THR A 496 -12.42 24.85 -18.12
C THR A 496 -11.37 24.64 -17.05
N LEU A 497 -11.81 24.29 -15.85
CA LEU A 497 -10.99 23.92 -14.71
C LEU A 497 -11.50 22.57 -14.20
N ALA A 498 -10.72 21.50 -14.33
CA ALA A 498 -11.07 20.21 -13.74
C ALA A 498 -10.15 19.90 -12.56
N ILE A 499 -10.72 19.51 -11.41
CA ILE A 499 -9.95 19.10 -10.22
C ILE A 499 -10.32 17.67 -9.90
N ALA A 500 -9.35 16.75 -9.91
CA ALA A 500 -9.56 15.33 -9.68
C ALA A 500 -10.71 14.74 -10.54
N GLY A 501 -10.83 15.21 -11.79
CA GLY A 501 -11.85 14.79 -12.75
C GLY A 501 -13.21 15.50 -12.64
N ALA A 502 -13.42 16.39 -11.67
CA ALA A 502 -14.63 17.21 -11.59
C ALA A 502 -14.45 18.50 -12.42
N GLU A 503 -15.01 18.52 -13.62
CA GLU A 503 -14.96 19.67 -14.54
C GLU A 503 -15.90 20.78 -14.09
N LYS A 504 -15.42 22.02 -14.20
CA LYS A 504 -16.17 23.24 -13.96
C LYS A 504 -15.81 24.27 -15.02
N ASP A 505 -16.81 24.99 -15.50
CA ASP A 505 -16.59 26.09 -16.42
C ASP A 505 -15.71 27.15 -15.75
N LEU A 506 -14.81 27.78 -16.50
CA LEU A 506 -14.00 28.89 -16.02
C LEU A 506 -13.90 29.90 -17.17
N ASP A 507 -14.22 31.17 -16.95
CA ASP A 507 -14.07 32.13 -18.04
C ASP A 507 -12.60 32.26 -18.49
N GLU A 508 -12.39 32.49 -19.79
CA GLU A 508 -11.05 32.52 -20.41
C GLU A 508 -10.10 33.55 -19.77
N SER A 509 -10.65 34.65 -19.22
CA SER A 509 -9.84 35.67 -18.56
C SER A 509 -9.38 35.23 -17.17
N SER A 510 -10.23 34.51 -16.44
CA SER A 510 -9.91 33.91 -15.14
C SER A 510 -8.93 32.74 -15.28
N ALA A 511 -9.07 31.90 -16.31
CA ALA A 511 -8.12 30.83 -16.63
C ALA A 511 -6.71 31.38 -16.91
N LYS A 512 -6.62 32.40 -17.77
CA LYS A 512 -5.35 33.09 -18.07
C LYS A 512 -4.75 33.77 -16.84
N MET A 513 -5.58 34.40 -15.99
CA MET A 513 -5.11 35.04 -14.76
C MET A 513 -4.59 34.02 -13.74
N LEU A 514 -5.28 32.88 -13.59
CA LEU A 514 -4.86 31.79 -12.70
C LEU A 514 -3.53 31.19 -13.18
N SER A 515 -3.42 30.84 -14.47
CA SER A 515 -2.18 30.30 -15.05
C SER A 515 -1.00 31.27 -14.90
N ALA A 516 -1.20 32.56 -15.20
CA ALA A 516 -0.16 33.59 -15.05
C ALA A 516 0.26 33.76 -13.58
N THR A 517 -0.67 33.68 -12.64
CA THR A 517 -0.39 33.81 -11.22
C THR A 517 0.35 32.58 -10.69
N LEU A 518 -0.06 31.36 -11.06
CA LEU A 518 0.65 30.12 -10.71
C LEU A 518 2.08 30.12 -11.27
N SER A 519 2.24 30.53 -12.52
CA SER A 519 3.55 30.67 -13.18
C SER A 519 4.48 31.66 -12.46
N LEU A 520 3.93 32.78 -11.98
CA LEU A 520 4.69 33.74 -11.18
C LEU A 520 5.18 33.13 -9.86
N TYR A 521 4.32 32.45 -9.10
CA TYR A 521 4.69 31.83 -7.83
C TYR A 521 5.66 30.66 -8.02
N ALA A 522 5.52 29.88 -9.09
CA ALA A 522 6.45 28.82 -9.46
C ALA A 522 7.85 29.37 -9.72
N ASN A 523 7.93 30.46 -10.49
CA ASN A 523 9.18 31.15 -10.75
C ASN A 523 9.81 31.70 -9.45
N ILE A 524 9.02 32.25 -8.52
CA ILE A 524 9.54 32.72 -7.22
C ILE A 524 10.08 31.55 -6.38
N ALA A 525 9.37 30.41 -6.37
CA ALA A 525 9.78 29.21 -5.64
C ALA A 525 11.07 28.61 -6.22
N GLY A 526 11.25 28.73 -7.53
CA GLY A 526 12.43 28.31 -8.28
C GLY A 526 12.17 27.20 -9.30
N ILE A 527 10.89 26.90 -9.54
CA ILE A 527 10.40 25.89 -10.49
C ILE A 527 10.31 26.52 -11.89
N ASP A 528 10.54 25.74 -12.94
CA ASP A 528 10.39 26.17 -14.32
C ASP A 528 8.91 26.36 -14.67
N PHE A 529 8.50 27.62 -14.90
CA PHE A 529 7.11 27.98 -15.16
C PHE A 529 6.58 27.39 -16.48
N LYS A 530 7.44 27.17 -17.49
CA LYS A 530 7.00 26.59 -18.78
C LYS A 530 6.68 25.11 -18.64
N LYS A 531 7.48 24.40 -17.84
CA LYS A 531 7.19 23.00 -17.51
C LYS A 531 5.90 22.89 -16.71
N LEU A 532 5.70 23.80 -15.76
CA LEU A 532 4.49 23.84 -14.95
C LEU A 532 3.23 24.10 -15.80
N GLU A 533 3.28 25.06 -16.72
CA GLU A 533 2.15 25.37 -17.61
C GLU A 533 1.73 24.15 -18.43
N ALA A 534 2.68 23.45 -19.07
CA ALA A 534 2.40 22.23 -19.81
C ALA A 534 1.82 21.10 -18.93
N ARG A 535 2.30 20.96 -17.69
CA ARG A 535 1.76 19.97 -16.73
C ARG A 535 0.36 20.31 -16.26
N LEU A 536 0.00 21.59 -16.16
CA LEU A 536 -1.34 22.04 -15.77
C LEU A 536 -2.34 21.99 -16.92
N GLU A 537 -1.89 22.03 -18.18
CA GLU A 537 -2.76 21.77 -19.32
C GLU A 537 -3.20 20.29 -19.37
N ALA A 538 -2.31 19.36 -19.01
CA ALA A 538 -2.58 17.93 -19.06
C ALA A 538 -3.11 17.34 -17.74
N GLY A 539 -2.61 17.81 -16.59
CA GLY A 539 -2.82 17.17 -15.28
C GLY A 539 -2.03 15.86 -15.15
N ALA A 540 -1.67 15.47 -13.93
CA ALA A 540 -1.04 14.18 -13.67
C ALA A 540 -2.08 13.07 -13.82
N ALA A 541 -1.76 12.03 -14.59
CA ALA A 541 -2.63 10.87 -14.78
C ALA A 541 -2.73 10.02 -13.51
N ASN A 542 -1.66 9.95 -12.72
CA ASN A 542 -1.58 9.18 -11.48
C ASN A 542 -0.49 9.72 -10.51
N ALA A 543 -0.44 9.16 -9.30
CA ALA A 543 0.51 9.54 -8.26
C ALA A 543 1.99 9.33 -8.64
N ARG A 544 2.30 8.41 -9.58
CA ARG A 544 3.69 8.19 -10.04
C ARG A 544 4.18 9.29 -10.96
N GLU A 545 3.35 9.68 -11.90
CA GLU A 545 3.66 10.80 -12.78
C GLU A 545 3.85 12.07 -11.95
N GLU A 546 2.97 12.30 -10.98
CA GLU A 546 3.12 13.36 -10.00
C GLU A 546 4.44 13.24 -9.22
N GLU A 547 4.79 12.07 -8.67
CA GLU A 547 6.06 11.90 -7.94
C GLU A 547 7.28 12.26 -8.80
N SER A 548 7.25 11.92 -10.09
CA SER A 548 8.30 12.30 -11.04
C SER A 548 8.39 13.82 -11.22
N TRP A 549 7.24 14.50 -11.30
CA TRP A 549 7.15 15.95 -11.43
C TRP A 549 7.62 16.65 -10.15
N VAL A 550 7.23 16.15 -8.98
CA VAL A 550 7.68 16.64 -7.68
C VAL A 550 9.21 16.50 -7.52
N LYS A 551 9.78 15.36 -7.92
CA LYS A 551 11.24 15.17 -7.93
C LYS A 551 11.94 16.17 -8.85
N SER A 552 11.38 16.41 -10.04
CA SER A 552 11.88 17.44 -10.97
C SER A 552 11.83 18.83 -10.35
N ASP A 553 10.75 19.17 -9.64
CA ASP A 553 10.58 20.49 -9.03
C ASP A 553 11.55 20.71 -7.87
N ILE A 554 11.76 19.70 -7.02
CA ILE A 554 12.76 19.72 -5.95
C ILE A 554 14.16 19.93 -6.53
N ALA A 555 14.48 19.29 -7.66
CA ALA A 555 15.75 19.48 -8.36
C ALA A 555 15.90 20.90 -8.93
N ASP A 556 14.85 21.45 -9.55
CA ASP A 556 14.84 22.81 -10.09
C ASP A 556 15.02 23.86 -8.96
N VAL A 557 14.32 23.69 -7.84
CA VAL A 557 14.45 24.53 -6.63
C VAL A 557 15.85 24.42 -6.04
N ALA A 558 16.37 23.20 -5.88
CA ALA A 558 17.71 22.99 -5.33
C ALA A 558 18.79 23.64 -6.20
N LYS A 559 18.71 23.48 -7.52
CA LYS A 559 19.62 24.11 -8.47
C LYS A 559 19.58 25.63 -8.39
N ARG A 560 18.39 26.22 -8.27
CA ARG A 560 18.20 27.67 -8.26
C ARG A 560 18.64 28.34 -6.96
N HIS A 561 18.45 27.67 -5.83
CA HIS A 561 18.79 28.21 -4.50
C HIS A 561 20.11 27.66 -3.94
N GLY A 562 20.79 26.78 -4.69
CA GLY A 562 22.09 26.22 -4.31
C GLY A 562 22.01 25.20 -3.18
N PHE A 563 20.91 24.45 -3.06
CA PHE A 563 20.77 23.39 -2.07
C PHE A 563 21.48 22.11 -2.52
N ASP A 564 22.26 21.52 -1.62
CA ASP A 564 22.92 20.23 -1.87
C ASP A 564 21.97 19.07 -1.53
N LEU A 565 21.45 18.42 -2.57
CA LEU A 565 20.55 17.27 -2.46
C LEU A 565 21.23 15.99 -1.94
N SER A 566 22.56 15.94 -1.84
CA SER A 566 23.27 14.84 -1.17
C SER A 566 23.22 14.98 0.36
N SER A 567 22.95 16.19 0.86
CA SER A 567 22.79 16.47 2.29
C SER A 567 21.33 16.35 2.74
N ALA A 568 21.08 15.86 3.96
CA ALA A 568 19.73 15.81 4.52
C ALA A 568 19.11 17.21 4.65
N GLN A 569 19.91 18.20 5.07
CA GLN A 569 19.47 19.58 5.23
C GLN A 569 19.09 20.25 3.89
N GLY A 570 19.87 20.01 2.83
CA GLY A 570 19.57 20.53 1.50
C GLY A 570 18.32 19.88 0.89
N ARG A 571 18.10 18.58 1.12
CA ARG A 571 16.84 17.89 0.74
C ARG A 571 15.64 18.48 1.46
N SER A 572 15.70 18.65 2.79
CA SER A 572 14.60 19.25 3.56
C SER A 572 14.30 20.69 3.14
N SER A 573 15.35 21.51 2.93
CA SER A 573 15.19 22.92 2.54
C SER A 573 14.58 23.09 1.13
N ALA A 574 14.92 22.19 0.21
CA ALA A 574 14.34 22.17 -1.13
C ALA A 574 12.87 21.71 -1.09
N ALA A 575 12.57 20.64 -0.36
CA ALA A 575 11.21 20.12 -0.17
C ALA A 575 10.28 21.17 0.46
N GLU A 576 10.69 21.82 1.56
CA GLU A 576 9.90 22.86 2.23
C GLU A 576 9.56 24.07 1.34
N ARG A 577 10.38 24.35 0.32
CA ARG A 577 10.11 25.44 -0.64
C ARG A 577 9.12 25.00 -1.71
N VAL A 578 9.19 23.75 -2.14
CA VAL A 578 8.22 23.14 -3.07
C VAL A 578 6.86 23.00 -2.38
N ASP A 579 6.83 22.50 -1.14
CA ASP A 579 5.59 22.34 -0.36
C ASP A 579 4.86 23.66 -0.17
N ARG A 580 5.55 24.73 0.23
CA ARG A 580 4.96 26.07 0.36
C ARG A 580 4.37 26.60 -0.95
N PHE A 581 5.00 26.26 -2.08
CA PHE A 581 4.45 26.60 -3.39
C PHE A 581 3.17 25.80 -3.68
N TYR A 582 3.17 24.49 -3.42
CA TYR A 582 2.00 23.64 -3.63
C TYR A 582 0.82 24.03 -2.75
N GLU A 583 1.06 24.38 -1.48
CA GLU A 583 0.04 24.95 -0.58
C GLU A 583 -0.55 26.23 -1.18
N ARG A 584 0.32 27.15 -1.61
CA ARG A 584 -0.13 28.41 -2.19
C ARG A 584 -0.89 28.23 -3.51
N ALA A 585 -0.48 27.28 -4.32
CA ALA A 585 -1.16 26.94 -5.55
C ALA A 585 -2.56 26.33 -5.30
N ALA A 586 -2.67 25.43 -4.31
CA ALA A 586 -3.94 24.85 -3.90
C ALA A 586 -4.93 25.94 -3.43
N GLU A 587 -4.47 26.93 -2.66
CA GLU A 587 -5.27 28.09 -2.26
C GLU A 587 -5.76 28.90 -3.46
N LEU A 588 -4.91 29.16 -4.44
CA LEU A 588 -5.26 29.92 -5.65
C LEU A 588 -6.28 29.19 -6.53
N ILE A 589 -6.10 27.88 -6.71
CA ILE A 589 -7.03 27.02 -7.45
C ILE A 589 -8.39 26.99 -6.75
N GLN A 590 -8.41 26.81 -5.42
CA GLN A 590 -9.64 26.83 -4.65
C GLN A 590 -10.31 28.22 -4.62
N SER A 591 -9.52 29.29 -4.66
CA SER A 591 -10.02 30.67 -4.78
C SER A 591 -10.67 30.91 -6.16
N ALA A 592 -10.03 30.47 -7.25
CA ALA A 592 -10.62 30.53 -8.59
C ALA A 592 -11.93 29.75 -8.67
N ARG A 593 -12.00 28.57 -8.04
CA ARG A 593 -13.23 27.76 -7.93
C ARG A 593 -14.37 28.46 -7.17
N SER A 594 -14.05 29.23 -6.14
CA SER A 594 -15.01 29.91 -5.26
C SER A 594 -15.45 31.28 -5.77
N ILE A 595 -14.61 31.97 -6.55
CA ILE A 595 -14.96 33.22 -7.25
C ILE A 595 -16.18 33.01 -8.16
N GLU A 596 -16.36 31.80 -8.72
CA GLU A 596 -17.54 31.46 -9.52
C GLU A 596 -18.80 31.10 -8.70
N VAL A 597 -18.66 30.64 -7.44
CA VAL A 597 -19.82 30.41 -6.54
C VAL A 597 -20.50 31.74 -6.17
N THR A 598 -19.76 32.84 -6.22
CA THR A 598 -20.30 34.21 -6.06
C THR A 598 -21.04 34.78 -7.29
N ARG A 599 -21.15 34.02 -8.40
CA ARG A 599 -21.95 34.39 -9.59
C ARG A 599 -23.11 33.40 -9.87
N GLY A 600 -23.68 32.79 -8.84
CA GLY A 600 -25.06 32.28 -8.93
C GLY A 600 -26.05 33.43 -9.21
N PRO A 601 -27.29 33.17 -9.70
CA PRO A 601 -28.28 34.23 -9.90
C PRO A 601 -28.43 34.99 -8.60
N ASP A 602 -28.26 36.30 -8.68
CA ASP A 602 -28.23 37.17 -7.52
C ASP A 602 -29.49 36.94 -6.66
N PRO A 603 -29.36 36.54 -5.38
CA PRO A 603 -30.49 36.11 -4.56
C PRO A 603 -31.63 37.14 -4.50
N LEU A 604 -31.30 38.43 -4.53
CA LEU A 604 -32.29 39.51 -4.54
C LEU A 604 -32.98 39.63 -5.89
N VAL A 605 -32.25 39.49 -7.00
CA VAL A 605 -32.82 39.53 -8.36
C VAL A 605 -33.67 38.28 -8.63
N GLU A 606 -33.25 37.12 -8.11
CA GLU A 606 -34.03 35.89 -8.16
C GLU A 606 -35.32 35.99 -7.32
N ALA A 607 -35.24 36.59 -6.13
CA ALA A 607 -36.41 36.90 -5.31
C ALA A 607 -37.38 37.83 -6.06
N LEU A 608 -36.89 38.92 -6.65
CA LEU A 608 -37.69 39.84 -7.49
C LEU A 608 -38.35 39.12 -8.67
N GLY A 609 -37.61 38.26 -9.37
CA GLY A 609 -38.13 37.46 -10.49
C GLY A 609 -39.16 36.41 -10.05
N SER A 610 -39.00 35.87 -8.84
CA SER A 610 -39.97 34.92 -8.25
C SER A 610 -41.25 35.63 -7.82
N LEU A 611 -41.15 36.79 -7.17
CA LEU A 611 -42.31 37.63 -6.85
C LEU A 611 -43.09 37.99 -8.12
N ALA A 612 -42.40 38.41 -9.19
CA ALA A 612 -43.03 38.75 -10.46
C ALA A 612 -43.77 37.55 -11.10
N ARG A 613 -43.17 36.35 -11.09
CA ARG A 613 -43.80 35.12 -11.61
C ARG A 613 -45.01 34.67 -10.79
N VAL A 614 -44.92 34.73 -9.46
CA VAL A 614 -46.05 34.41 -8.57
C VAL A 614 -47.17 35.42 -8.77
N HIS A 615 -46.85 36.72 -8.85
CA HIS A 615 -47.84 37.76 -9.13
C HIS A 615 -48.54 37.54 -10.48
N ALA A 616 -47.79 37.21 -11.53
CA ALA A 616 -48.35 36.97 -12.86
C ALA A 616 -49.27 35.73 -12.92
N SER A 617 -49.03 34.73 -12.08
CA SER A 617 -49.82 33.49 -12.05
C SER A 617 -51.00 33.52 -11.08
N GLN A 618 -50.88 34.24 -9.95
CA GLN A 618 -51.86 34.20 -8.85
C GLN A 618 -52.52 35.56 -8.56
N GLY A 619 -52.05 36.64 -9.18
CA GLY A 619 -52.60 38.00 -9.03
C GLY A 619 -52.31 38.68 -7.69
N SER A 620 -51.68 37.98 -6.74
CA SER A 620 -51.25 38.50 -5.45
C SER A 620 -49.98 37.78 -4.99
N VAL A 621 -49.18 38.44 -4.17
CA VAL A 621 -47.95 37.87 -3.60
C VAL A 621 -47.86 38.28 -2.15
N ALA A 622 -47.44 37.37 -1.28
CA ALA A 622 -47.16 37.65 0.12
C ALA A 622 -45.88 36.92 0.53
N PHE A 623 -45.13 37.53 1.46
CA PHE A 623 -44.03 36.87 2.14
C PHE A 623 -44.59 35.90 3.18
N ARG A 624 -43.84 34.85 3.54
CA ARG A 624 -44.32 33.87 4.52
C ARG A 624 -44.46 34.48 5.92
N ASN A 625 -43.67 35.50 6.22
CA ASN A 625 -43.72 36.23 7.48
C ASN A 625 -43.12 37.64 7.34
N GLU A 626 -43.33 38.44 8.38
CA GLU A 626 -42.94 39.85 8.41
C GLU A 626 -41.42 40.06 8.52
N ASN A 627 -40.68 39.09 9.05
CA ASN A 627 -39.22 39.16 9.13
C ASN A 627 -38.60 39.03 7.72
N GLN A 628 -39.09 38.11 6.90
CA GLN A 628 -38.65 37.97 5.50
C GLN A 628 -38.96 39.22 4.66
N ALA A 629 -40.13 39.83 4.89
CA ALA A 629 -40.47 41.09 4.23
C ALA A 629 -39.54 42.24 4.67
N ARG A 630 -39.17 42.30 5.96
CA ARG A 630 -38.21 43.28 6.49
C ARG A 630 -36.82 43.07 5.92
N ASP A 631 -36.31 41.84 5.92
CA ASP A 631 -34.97 41.50 5.42
C ASP A 631 -34.86 41.83 3.93
N PHE A 632 -35.86 41.47 3.14
CA PHE A 632 -35.96 41.85 1.72
C PHE A 632 -36.00 43.38 1.52
N ALA A 633 -36.72 44.12 2.38
CA ALA A 633 -36.80 45.57 2.30
C ALA A 633 -35.45 46.24 2.58
N GLU A 634 -34.70 45.75 3.56
CA GLU A 634 -33.36 46.27 3.87
C GLU A 634 -32.37 45.96 2.75
N GLU A 635 -32.41 44.75 2.19
CA GLU A 635 -31.55 44.36 1.06
C GLU A 635 -31.82 45.22 -0.20
N MET A 636 -33.09 45.51 -0.47
CA MET A 636 -33.49 46.45 -1.53
C MET A 636 -32.93 47.86 -1.31
N LYS A 637 -32.98 48.37 -0.06
CA LYS A 637 -32.46 49.70 0.28
C LYS A 637 -30.94 49.78 0.17
N GLU A 638 -30.24 48.74 0.61
CA GLU A 638 -28.78 48.67 0.56
C GLU A 638 -28.28 48.68 -0.88
N ARG A 639 -28.96 47.96 -1.78
CA ARG A 639 -28.52 47.82 -3.17
C ARG A 639 -28.96 48.94 -4.10
N TYR A 640 -30.22 49.37 -3.99
CA TYR A 640 -30.86 50.31 -4.92
C TYR A 640 -31.13 51.68 -4.30
N GLY A 641 -30.77 51.88 -3.02
CA GLY A 641 -30.89 53.13 -2.30
C GLY A 641 -32.13 53.19 -1.39
N ALA A 642 -32.03 53.98 -0.31
CA ALA A 642 -33.04 54.05 0.75
C ALA A 642 -34.46 54.46 0.29
N SER A 643 -34.60 55.08 -0.90
CA SER A 643 -35.89 55.49 -1.47
C SER A 643 -36.52 54.47 -2.43
N VAL A 644 -35.85 53.36 -2.76
CA VAL A 644 -36.25 52.48 -3.86
C VAL A 644 -37.69 51.98 -3.77
N LEU A 645 -38.16 51.59 -2.57
CA LEU A 645 -39.53 51.08 -2.39
C LEU A 645 -40.59 52.18 -2.56
N LYS A 646 -40.26 53.43 -2.18
CA LYS A 646 -41.12 54.61 -2.42
C LYS A 646 -41.10 55.02 -3.89
N ASP A 647 -39.96 54.87 -4.55
CA ASP A 647 -39.81 55.15 -5.98
C ASP A 647 -40.60 54.14 -6.82
N ILE A 648 -40.53 52.86 -6.47
CA ILE A 648 -41.35 51.78 -7.04
C ILE A 648 -42.85 52.07 -6.86
N ALA A 649 -43.29 52.48 -5.66
CA ALA A 649 -44.68 52.85 -5.39
C ALA A 649 -45.14 54.11 -6.17
N ALA A 650 -44.20 54.98 -6.55
CA ALA A 650 -44.45 56.11 -7.43
C ALA A 650 -44.39 55.75 -8.93
N GLY A 651 -44.13 54.48 -9.27
CA GLY A 651 -44.00 53.98 -10.65
C GLY A 651 -42.63 54.22 -11.27
N ARG A 652 -41.63 54.66 -10.50
CA ARG A 652 -40.25 54.89 -10.96
C ARG A 652 -39.41 53.64 -10.72
N THR A 653 -39.10 52.91 -11.78
CA THR A 653 -38.36 51.63 -11.71
C THR A 653 -36.89 51.74 -12.13
N GLU A 654 -36.40 52.95 -12.42
CA GLU A 654 -35.05 53.15 -12.97
C GLU A 654 -33.93 52.68 -12.04
N ALA A 655 -34.14 52.69 -10.74
CA ALA A 655 -33.17 52.17 -9.77
C ALA A 655 -32.88 50.66 -10.01
N LEU A 656 -33.87 49.90 -10.48
CA LEU A 656 -33.72 48.48 -10.79
C LEU A 656 -33.00 48.22 -12.12
N ALA A 657 -32.79 49.24 -12.96
CA ALA A 657 -32.13 49.08 -14.26
C ALA A 657 -30.66 48.64 -14.14
N LYS A 658 -30.04 48.86 -12.98
CA LYS A 658 -28.70 48.39 -12.64
C LYS A 658 -28.57 46.87 -12.77
N ASP A 659 -29.60 46.14 -12.37
CA ASP A 659 -29.59 44.66 -12.31
C ASP A 659 -30.63 44.02 -13.25
N VAL A 660 -31.63 44.77 -13.72
CA VAL A 660 -32.70 44.31 -14.61
C VAL A 660 -32.84 45.28 -15.81
N PRO A 661 -32.11 45.03 -16.92
CA PRO A 661 -32.08 45.95 -18.07
C PRO A 661 -33.41 46.06 -18.81
N ASP A 662 -34.25 45.02 -18.80
CA ASP A 662 -35.53 45.00 -19.52
C ASP A 662 -36.62 45.85 -18.83
N PRO A 663 -37.16 46.90 -19.47
CA PRO A 663 -38.17 47.77 -18.86
C PRO A 663 -39.49 47.08 -18.51
N ALA A 664 -39.88 46.05 -19.26
CA ALA A 664 -41.11 45.29 -18.99
C ALA A 664 -40.97 44.41 -17.75
N ALA A 665 -39.83 43.70 -17.61
CA ALA A 665 -39.49 42.93 -16.42
C ALA A 665 -39.40 43.81 -15.18
N ARG A 666 -38.79 45.02 -15.28
CA ARG A 666 -38.76 45.98 -14.17
C ARG A 666 -40.16 46.39 -13.71
N ALA A 667 -41.06 46.65 -14.66
CA ALA A 667 -42.44 47.00 -14.34
C ALA A 667 -43.19 45.83 -13.67
N ALA A 668 -43.01 44.60 -14.15
CA ALA A 668 -43.63 43.42 -13.56
C ALA A 668 -43.14 43.15 -12.12
N MET A 669 -41.83 43.27 -11.87
CA MET A 669 -41.24 43.14 -10.54
C MET A 669 -41.73 44.24 -9.59
N ALA A 670 -41.80 45.48 -10.07
CA ALA A 670 -42.30 46.62 -9.30
C ALA A 670 -43.77 46.42 -8.86
N VAL A 671 -44.64 45.93 -9.75
CA VAL A 671 -46.04 45.62 -9.42
C VAL A 671 -46.11 44.51 -8.36
N ALA A 672 -45.29 43.46 -8.49
CA ALA A 672 -45.27 42.37 -7.51
C ALA A 672 -44.81 42.83 -6.11
N VAL A 673 -43.81 43.72 -6.03
CA VAL A 673 -43.35 44.31 -4.76
C VAL A 673 -44.44 45.19 -4.12
N VAL A 674 -45.16 45.99 -4.92
CA VAL A 674 -46.30 46.78 -4.42
C VAL A 674 -47.46 45.90 -3.96
N SER A 675 -47.73 44.80 -4.67
CA SER A 675 -48.74 43.80 -4.28
C SER A 675 -48.41 43.17 -2.93
N ALA A 676 -47.15 42.79 -2.70
CA ALA A 676 -46.69 42.24 -1.42
C ALA A 676 -46.74 43.26 -0.26
N ALA A 677 -46.58 44.55 -0.54
CA ALA A 677 -46.67 45.62 0.46
C ALA A 677 -48.09 45.84 1.02
N LYS A 678 -49.12 45.25 0.41
CA LYS A 678 -50.49 45.30 0.94
C LYS A 678 -50.64 44.45 2.20
N GLU A 679 -49.95 43.31 2.25
CA GLU A 679 -50.00 42.35 3.35
C GLU A 679 -48.84 42.54 4.35
N HIS A 680 -47.76 43.22 3.93
CA HIS A 680 -46.53 43.38 4.73
C HIS A 680 -46.09 44.84 4.89
N PRO A 681 -46.50 45.52 5.98
CA PRO A 681 -46.09 46.89 6.28
C PRO A 681 -44.57 47.09 6.41
N SER A 682 -43.79 46.05 6.71
CA SER A 682 -42.33 46.11 6.84
C SER A 682 -41.60 46.37 5.52
N LEU A 683 -42.31 46.29 4.38
CA LEU A 683 -41.83 46.79 3.08
C LEU A 683 -41.81 48.33 3.00
N GLY A 684 -42.21 49.04 4.06
CA GLY A 684 -42.07 50.50 4.17
C GLY A 684 -43.16 51.30 3.44
N LEU A 685 -44.25 50.65 3.04
CA LEU A 685 -45.48 51.24 2.52
C LEU A 685 -46.64 50.78 3.39
N SER A 686 -47.59 51.66 3.67
CA SER A 686 -48.87 51.25 4.27
C SER A 686 -49.76 50.57 3.23
N ALA A 687 -50.69 49.71 3.67
CA ALA A 687 -51.63 49.03 2.77
C ALA A 687 -52.41 50.01 1.87
N HIS A 688 -52.78 51.18 2.39
CA HIS A 688 -53.44 52.24 1.63
C HIS A 688 -52.52 52.89 0.58
N GLU A 689 -51.22 53.06 0.88
CA GLU A 689 -50.23 53.56 -0.08
C GLU A 689 -49.94 52.54 -1.18
N ALA A 690 -49.88 51.25 -0.83
CA ALA A 690 -49.69 50.15 -1.78
C ALA A 690 -50.90 50.02 -2.72
N GLU A 691 -52.14 50.11 -2.21
CA GLU A 691 -53.34 50.07 -3.05
C GLU A 691 -53.44 51.29 -3.99
N ALA A 692 -53.06 52.49 -3.50
CA ALA A 692 -52.99 53.68 -4.34
C ALA A 692 -51.90 53.56 -5.42
N ALA A 693 -50.76 52.95 -5.11
CA ALA A 693 -49.68 52.69 -6.05
C ALA A 693 -50.11 51.68 -7.13
N GLU A 694 -50.74 50.56 -6.75
CA GLU A 694 -51.23 49.53 -7.67
C GLU A 694 -52.22 50.11 -8.68
N ARG A 695 -53.20 50.91 -8.22
CA ARG A 695 -54.16 51.58 -9.11
C ARG A 695 -53.48 52.53 -10.10
N ARG A 696 -52.44 53.25 -9.68
CA ARG A 696 -51.66 54.13 -10.58
C ARG A 696 -50.89 53.32 -11.62
N MET A 697 -50.28 52.20 -11.23
CA MET A 697 -49.51 51.35 -12.14
C MET A 697 -50.39 50.66 -13.19
N VAL A 698 -51.62 50.26 -12.82
CA VAL A 698 -52.62 49.73 -13.77
C VAL A 698 -53.05 50.80 -14.80
N VAL A 699 -53.30 52.04 -14.35
CA VAL A 699 -53.63 53.16 -15.25
C VAL A 699 -52.46 53.52 -16.18
N HIS A 700 -51.22 53.45 -15.68
CA HIS A 700 -50.02 53.72 -16.46
C HIS A 700 -49.73 52.62 -17.50
N ALA A 701 -49.97 51.34 -17.16
CA ALA A 701 -49.87 50.22 -18.09
C ALA A 701 -50.90 50.29 -19.22
N ALA A 702 -52.13 50.75 -18.94
CA ALA A 702 -53.17 50.96 -19.94
C ALA A 702 -52.90 52.15 -20.89
N SER A 703 -51.95 53.03 -20.54
CA SER A 703 -51.61 54.25 -21.31
C SER A 703 -50.38 54.08 -22.23
N ARG A 704 -49.70 52.91 -22.22
CA ARG A 704 -48.56 52.59 -23.10
C ARG A 704 -49.05 51.91 -24.41
N PRO A 705 -48.76 52.46 -25.62
CA PRO A 705 -49.03 51.75 -26.87
C PRO A 705 -48.09 50.54 -27.05
N PRO A 706 -48.53 49.46 -27.72
CA PRO A 706 -47.72 48.26 -27.92
C PRO A 706 -46.48 48.55 -28.79
N GLU A 707 -45.33 48.04 -28.35
CA GLU A 707 -44.00 48.27 -28.94
C GLU A 707 -43.76 47.38 -30.18
N HIS A 708 -44.66 47.48 -31.16
CA HIS A 708 -44.49 46.93 -32.52
C HIS A 708 -44.71 48.04 -33.56
N ALA A 709 -43.99 49.16 -33.43
CA ALA A 709 -44.07 50.26 -34.41
C ALA A 709 -42.79 51.14 -34.46
N ARG A 710 -41.61 50.60 -34.17
CA ARG A 710 -40.32 51.30 -34.42
C ARG A 710 -39.26 50.49 -35.15
N ALA A 711 -39.53 49.24 -35.50
CA ALA A 711 -38.74 48.55 -36.51
C ALA A 711 -39.41 48.77 -37.88
N HIS A 712 -38.71 49.48 -38.77
CA HIS A 712 -38.99 49.74 -40.19
C HIS A 712 -39.22 51.21 -40.57
N ALA A 713 -38.15 52.01 -40.53
CA ALA A 713 -37.90 53.01 -41.55
C ALA A 713 -36.39 53.33 -41.58
N HIS A 714 -35.75 53.02 -42.73
CA HIS A 714 -34.34 53.22 -43.09
C HIS A 714 -33.34 52.30 -42.34
N ASP A 715 -32.47 51.51 -42.98
CA ASP A 715 -31.90 51.62 -44.32
C ASP A 715 -31.32 50.25 -44.74
N ARG A 716 -31.69 49.75 -45.91
CA ARG A 716 -30.94 48.74 -46.66
C ARG A 716 -30.63 49.38 -48.01
N ASN A 717 -29.45 49.97 -48.12
CA ASN A 717 -28.64 49.85 -49.34
C ASN A 717 -27.22 50.37 -49.08
N GLN A 718 -26.27 49.66 -49.70
CA GLN A 718 -24.81 49.84 -49.71
C GLN A 718 -24.13 48.98 -48.61
N ASP A 719 -23.52 47.83 -48.91
CA ASP A 719 -22.76 47.47 -50.11
C ASP A 719 -21.81 48.60 -50.54
N ARG A 720 -20.73 48.74 -49.77
CA ARG A 720 -19.40 49.06 -50.29
C ARG A 720 -18.34 48.71 -49.26
N GLU A 721 -17.55 47.69 -49.61
CA GLU A 721 -16.10 47.56 -49.42
C GLU A 721 -15.46 48.41 -48.30
N PHE A 722 -15.01 47.75 -47.23
CA PHE A 722 -13.62 47.56 -46.80
C PHE A 722 -13.55 47.14 -45.33
#